data_AF-A0A1C5QWF4-F1
#
_entry.id   AF-A0A1C5QWF4-F1
#
_cell.length_a   1.000
_cell.length_b   1.000
_cell.length_c   1.000
_cell.angle_alpha   90.00
_cell.angle_beta   90.00
_cell.angle_gamma   90.00
#
_symmetry.space_group_name_H-M   'P 1'
#
loop_
_entity.id
_entity.type
_entity.pdbx_description
1 polymer ?
#
loop_
_entity_poly.entity_id
_entity_poly.type
_entity_poly.pdbx_seq_one_letter_code
_entity_poly.pdbx_strand_id
1 'polypeptide(L)'
;MKNRKRRSAAVLAAGMSVLLGAGTITGATEQTDADNSIRKEETVYVNTEADGTIKEITVSEWLKNAKTLSDSTITDISDLSDIKNTKGDEGFTQDGKTLTWETDGRDIHYEGKTEKDLPVTVTFSYELDGRKIKPEDLAGKTGHLKIHVAYENHAVTTKKISGKSVKLYSPFMMLTGMILSTDHFSNVTVDNGKVVEDDSRNIVLGIAMPGLKESLDLSEDMAKDISIPEEFTVEADVTECEMSSSFTVAMTDVLDEIDLNDLDSIDDLQDSIKKMTKAASKLMKGTKSLSEGVDTLNEKYKEFDQGIDALSTGVSALESGAQKLDDGAGTLNGGAAALSSGAATLAQGVSAYTEGTGTLASGLKQYTGGVDTLSGSMSEMKEGVQSYTEGLDSYVSGGSKLAEGTVAYVKGTSSLTDYMKKYIKGSSALSDSMVRYLEEIKTLLSSMDILIPGMDETLKDTKAAADKMQSLSTSLDADAIADLSENTSGYAEKISAYNSQVERYVESVEQLGQKISALQENISKISDGKNISQITSDVQEAADTLKDNADIMNTQAETIENWISSAGETTIDTTTVDQGISDVRNNLSAAESSLSGIDYSTMDEGIRAAVQAALEAVQAARSSADGIDTSSLKGQPSDTSPLKNAADTLKSNASSTSTAAQKTQGAVQSLNALVDTVDSTGGAITELHDAVNKLEQEVQDLAGDGQKLKNTGSSLDDLGKQLSDTVKTMDNALSDLGKQLPGIQTEISTLKDTADTLSQKNKKIQSGYQSNLSAAGEQFEKNADTLDTLGNAVNSGITDLQGKKNKTADSLINGASSLEKTGKTLTAGSKQIEEALAQLQSGVLALSSNSSTLTSGADQLVSSGKQLNDGASQLASGAGSLASGTQALKSGMQTLSSGVGTLSDGADKLKDASGQVQEGISKLSEGAKTLSDGQTKFYKEGVKKLDDGVNKDLKNVIDRFKALKAEDVSYDSFTQRSDDMEGSVKFIYETEPIEISDKE
;
A
#
# COMPACT_ATOMS: atom_id res chain seq x y z
N MET A 1 43.61 -1.88 127.84
CA MET A 1 43.71 -1.18 126.54
C MET A 1 42.37 -1.04 125.78
N LYS A 2 41.20 -1.19 126.44
CA LYS A 2 39.85 -1.11 125.81
C LYS A 2 39.40 0.30 125.34
N ASN A 3 40.08 1.38 125.75
CA ASN A 3 39.67 2.76 125.42
C ASN A 3 40.29 3.40 124.16
N ARG A 4 41.27 2.75 123.51
CA ARG A 4 41.89 3.28 122.26
C ARG A 4 41.22 2.76 120.98
N LYS A 5 40.66 1.54 120.97
CA LYS A 5 40.01 0.94 119.79
C LYS A 5 38.65 1.60 119.44
N ARG A 6 37.82 1.98 120.42
CA ARG A 6 36.54 2.72 120.18
C ARG A 6 36.70 4.09 119.52
N ARG A 7 37.84 4.77 119.68
CA ARG A 7 38.11 6.06 119.01
C ARG A 7 38.39 5.91 117.51
N SER A 8 38.79 4.73 117.04
CA SER A 8 39.15 4.50 115.62
C SER A 8 37.93 4.20 114.75
N ALA A 9 36.99 3.40 115.24
CA ALA A 9 35.69 3.17 114.60
C ALA A 9 34.83 4.45 114.57
N ALA A 10 34.83 5.22 115.67
CA ALA A 10 34.14 6.51 115.73
C ALA A 10 34.71 7.55 114.75
N VAL A 11 35.99 7.49 114.37
CA VAL A 11 36.61 8.41 113.40
C VAL A 11 36.27 8.05 111.96
N LEU A 12 36.01 6.78 111.63
CA LEU A 12 35.57 6.41 110.28
C LEU A 12 34.07 6.67 110.09
N ALA A 13 33.24 6.39 111.11
CA ALA A 13 31.84 6.79 111.13
C ALA A 13 31.69 8.32 111.15
N ALA A 14 32.53 9.05 111.91
CA ALA A 14 32.60 10.52 111.87
C ALA A 14 33.18 11.04 110.54
N GLY A 15 34.16 10.36 109.96
CA GLY A 15 34.78 10.73 108.68
C GLY A 15 33.82 10.56 107.51
N MET A 16 33.07 9.46 107.49
CA MET A 16 31.96 9.25 106.54
C MET A 16 30.83 10.24 106.79
N SER A 17 30.39 10.47 108.03
CA SER A 17 29.34 11.47 108.30
C SER A 17 29.76 12.93 108.07
N VAL A 18 31.04 13.28 108.17
CA VAL A 18 31.56 14.62 107.81
C VAL A 18 31.74 14.77 106.29
N LEU A 19 32.19 13.72 105.59
CA LEU A 19 32.16 13.70 104.11
C LEU A 19 30.74 13.77 103.56
N LEU A 20 29.76 13.21 104.28
CA LEU A 20 28.34 13.21 103.92
C LEU A 20 27.59 14.46 104.44
N GLY A 21 28.10 15.14 105.46
CA GLY A 21 27.51 16.36 106.03
C GLY A 21 28.03 17.68 105.43
N ALA A 22 29.10 17.62 104.63
CA ALA A 22 29.73 18.79 104.00
C ALA A 22 29.58 18.84 102.46
N GLY A 23 28.72 17.99 101.87
CA GLY A 23 28.64 17.77 100.43
C GLY A 23 27.54 18.50 99.65
N THR A 24 26.57 19.17 100.28
CA THR A 24 25.48 19.87 99.57
C THR A 24 25.61 21.39 99.62
N ILE A 25 26.76 21.97 99.28
CA ILE A 25 26.79 23.40 98.86
C ILE A 25 27.86 23.64 97.80
N THR A 26 27.57 23.30 96.55
CA THR A 26 28.00 24.10 95.39
C THR A 26 27.04 23.86 94.24
N GLY A 27 25.99 24.68 94.14
CA GLY A 27 25.03 24.59 93.06
C GLY A 27 23.73 25.36 93.26
N ALA A 28 23.78 26.60 93.77
CA ALA A 28 22.61 27.48 93.72
C ALA A 28 23.07 28.89 93.33
N THR A 29 23.04 29.14 92.02
CA THR A 29 22.71 30.44 91.45
C THR A 29 21.53 31.05 92.19
N GLU A 30 21.56 32.37 92.43
CA GLU A 30 20.48 33.16 93.00
C GLU A 30 19.10 32.77 92.44
N GLN A 31 18.35 31.97 93.20
CA GLN A 31 16.91 31.80 93.05
C GLN A 31 16.27 32.03 94.41
N THR A 32 15.74 33.25 94.54
CA THR A 32 14.54 33.62 95.30
C THR A 32 14.16 32.79 96.52
N ASP A 33 14.39 33.41 97.68
CA ASP A 33 13.68 33.18 98.95
C ASP A 33 12.17 32.94 98.73
N ALA A 34 11.73 31.67 98.72
CA ALA A 34 10.32 31.31 98.83
C ALA A 34 10.06 29.85 99.25
N ASP A 35 11.04 29.08 99.74
CA ASP A 35 10.76 27.74 100.23
C ASP A 35 10.32 27.80 101.70
N ASN A 36 9.00 27.81 101.87
CA ASN A 36 8.29 27.95 103.14
C ASN A 36 7.94 26.57 103.74
N SER A 37 8.60 25.50 103.28
CA SER A 37 8.29 24.11 103.61
C SER A 37 9.05 23.62 104.85
N ILE A 38 8.41 22.73 105.60
CA ILE A 38 9.03 22.01 106.71
C ILE A 38 9.78 20.81 106.11
N ARG A 39 11.02 20.56 106.54
CA ARG A 39 11.82 19.44 106.02
C ARG A 39 12.05 18.37 107.07
N LYS A 40 11.89 17.11 106.69
CA LYS A 40 12.15 15.93 107.51
C LYS A 40 13.37 15.19 106.98
N GLU A 41 14.43 15.12 107.79
CA GLU A 41 15.63 14.36 107.48
C GLU A 41 15.71 13.10 108.36
N GLU A 42 15.63 11.95 107.70
CA GLU A 42 15.62 10.63 108.31
C GLU A 42 17.00 9.97 108.16
N THR A 43 17.56 9.49 109.27
CA THR A 43 18.72 8.60 109.28
C THR A 43 18.36 7.29 109.94
N VAL A 44 18.22 6.24 109.15
CA VAL A 44 17.88 4.89 109.60
C VAL A 44 19.18 4.14 109.87
N TYR A 45 19.52 3.96 111.14
CA TYR A 45 20.64 3.13 111.58
C TYR A 45 20.20 1.67 111.69
N VAL A 46 20.85 0.79 110.94
CA VAL A 46 20.58 -0.64 110.90
C VAL A 46 21.79 -1.37 111.46
N ASN A 47 21.66 -1.87 112.69
CA ASN A 47 22.69 -2.72 113.29
C ASN A 47 22.49 -4.16 112.84
N THR A 48 23.54 -4.79 112.33
CA THR A 48 23.47 -6.12 111.71
C THR A 48 24.54 -7.06 112.27
N GLU A 49 24.32 -8.37 112.17
CA GLU A 49 25.37 -9.37 112.27
C GLU A 49 26.39 -9.21 111.14
N ALA A 50 27.54 -9.86 111.28
CA ALA A 50 28.62 -9.76 110.29
C ALA A 50 28.22 -10.26 108.88
N ASP A 51 27.12 -11.00 108.72
CA ASP A 51 26.56 -11.41 107.42
C ASP A 51 25.46 -10.47 106.88
N GLY A 52 25.06 -9.44 107.63
CA GLY A 52 23.96 -8.54 107.29
C GLY A 52 22.62 -8.85 107.95
N THR A 53 22.51 -9.92 108.77
CA THR A 53 21.27 -10.24 109.50
C THR A 53 20.90 -9.12 110.48
N ILE A 54 19.68 -8.58 110.40
CA ILE A 54 19.24 -7.42 111.18
C ILE A 54 19.09 -7.77 112.66
N LYS A 55 19.68 -6.94 113.54
CA LYS A 55 19.49 -7.02 115.00
C LYS A 55 18.54 -5.96 115.53
N GLU A 56 18.75 -4.72 115.11
CA GLU A 56 18.04 -3.56 115.63
C GLU A 56 18.03 -2.45 114.58
N ILE A 57 16.87 -1.81 114.40
CA ILE A 57 16.71 -0.63 113.56
C ILE A 57 16.35 0.54 114.46
N THR A 58 17.20 1.57 114.42
CA THR A 58 16.97 2.84 115.12
C THR A 58 16.86 3.93 114.08
N VAL A 59 15.78 4.70 114.09
CA VAL A 59 15.59 5.83 113.19
C VAL A 59 15.83 7.10 113.98
N SER A 60 16.74 7.93 113.46
CA SER A 60 16.97 9.30 113.93
C SER A 60 16.29 10.25 112.98
N GLU A 61 15.46 11.12 113.53
CA GLU A 61 14.59 12.04 112.82
C GLU A 61 15.03 13.46 113.12
N TRP A 62 15.16 14.29 112.08
CA TRP A 62 15.43 15.72 112.19
C TRP A 62 14.37 16.51 111.42
N LEU A 63 13.45 17.11 112.17
CA LEU A 63 12.46 18.03 111.63
C LEU A 63 13.03 19.45 111.65
N LYS A 64 13.32 19.99 110.46
CA LYS A 64 13.81 21.35 110.25
C LYS A 64 12.64 22.30 110.08
N ASN A 65 12.57 23.31 110.93
CA ASN A 65 11.48 24.28 110.87
C ASN A 65 11.70 25.32 109.76
N ALA A 66 10.63 25.75 109.10
CA ALA A 66 10.68 26.86 108.15
C ALA A 66 10.86 28.19 108.93
N LYS A 67 11.86 29.01 108.56
CA LYS A 67 12.27 30.23 109.28
C LYS A 67 11.17 31.31 109.47
N THR A 68 10.03 31.15 108.84
CA THR A 68 8.92 32.12 108.72
C THR A 68 7.65 31.70 109.45
N LEU A 69 7.57 30.46 109.97
CA LEU A 69 6.43 29.98 110.76
C LEU A 69 6.63 30.36 112.24
N SER A 70 5.82 31.30 112.74
CA SER A 70 5.75 31.65 114.17
C SER A 70 4.89 30.69 114.99
N ASP A 71 4.52 29.54 114.41
CA ASP A 71 3.72 28.53 115.09
C ASP A 71 4.58 27.75 116.08
N SER A 72 4.05 27.59 117.29
CA SER A 72 4.72 26.88 118.37
C SER A 72 4.71 25.37 118.19
N THR A 73 4.17 24.83 117.10
CA THR A 73 3.98 23.38 116.90
C THR A 73 4.33 22.89 115.50
N ILE A 74 4.96 21.71 115.40
CA ILE A 74 5.17 20.94 114.16
C ILE A 74 4.47 19.59 114.27
N THR A 75 3.80 19.16 113.20
CA THR A 75 3.12 17.85 113.14
C THR A 75 3.86 16.91 112.21
N ASP A 76 4.31 15.77 112.72
CA ASP A 76 5.01 14.72 111.95
C ASP A 76 4.21 13.41 111.97
N ILE A 77 4.51 12.51 111.03
CA ILE A 77 4.00 11.14 110.99
C ILE A 77 5.14 10.19 111.33
N SER A 78 4.95 9.34 112.33
CA SER A 78 5.94 8.36 112.76
C SER A 78 5.26 7.13 113.33
N ASP A 79 5.75 5.96 112.94
CA ASP A 79 5.37 4.67 113.53
C ASP A 79 6.47 4.08 114.44
N LEU A 80 7.41 4.92 114.86
CA LEU A 80 8.48 4.52 115.77
C LEU A 80 7.96 4.24 117.18
N SER A 81 8.62 3.28 117.83
CA SER A 81 8.46 2.94 119.25
C SER A 81 9.64 3.50 120.07
N ASP A 82 9.49 3.61 121.39
CA ASP A 82 10.53 4.13 122.29
C ASP A 82 11.06 5.55 121.91
N ILE A 83 10.17 6.42 121.41
CA ILE A 83 10.51 7.76 120.95
C ILE A 83 11.14 8.61 122.05
N LYS A 84 12.28 9.21 121.76
CA LYS A 84 13.02 10.11 122.66
C LYS A 84 13.49 11.35 121.92
N ASN A 85 13.27 12.53 122.51
CA ASN A 85 13.94 13.75 122.06
C ASN A 85 15.44 13.62 122.37
N THR A 86 16.27 13.75 121.35
CA THR A 86 17.74 13.59 121.46
C THR A 86 18.47 14.92 121.59
N LYS A 87 17.79 16.05 121.34
CA LYS A 87 18.38 17.39 121.36
C LYS A 87 17.36 18.45 121.77
N GLY A 88 17.36 18.78 123.06
CA GLY A 88 16.47 19.79 123.67
C GLY A 88 15.61 19.19 124.78
N ASP A 89 14.64 19.95 125.27
CA ASP A 89 13.66 19.54 126.30
C ASP A 89 12.20 19.70 125.83
N GLU A 90 11.98 19.90 124.52
CA GLU A 90 10.67 19.97 123.89
C GLU A 90 9.89 18.66 124.09
N GLY A 91 8.63 18.79 124.50
CA GLY A 91 7.70 17.67 124.63
C GLY A 91 6.92 17.42 123.33
N PHE A 92 6.35 16.22 123.22
CA PHE A 92 5.42 15.87 122.15
C PHE A 92 4.15 15.22 122.69
N THR A 93 3.10 15.29 121.89
CA THR A 93 1.89 14.48 122.05
C THR A 93 1.75 13.54 120.85
N GLN A 94 1.20 12.35 121.07
CA GLN A 94 1.04 11.33 120.04
C GLN A 94 -0.41 10.87 119.96
N ASP A 95 -1.00 10.97 118.77
CA ASP A 95 -2.31 10.42 118.43
C ASP A 95 -2.18 9.47 117.24
N GLY A 96 -2.23 8.16 117.52
CA GLY A 96 -1.90 7.13 116.52
C GLY A 96 -0.46 7.27 116.01
N LYS A 97 -0.31 7.48 114.70
CA LYS A 97 0.99 7.72 114.05
C LYS A 97 1.37 9.20 113.99
N THR A 98 0.49 10.11 114.41
CA THR A 98 0.75 11.54 114.33
C THR A 98 1.42 12.03 115.60
N LEU A 99 2.59 12.67 115.46
CA LEU A 99 3.34 13.31 116.53
C LEU A 99 3.19 14.82 116.41
N THR A 100 2.73 15.49 117.46
CA THR A 100 2.72 16.96 117.53
C THR A 100 3.75 17.42 118.54
N TRP A 101 4.78 18.10 118.05
CA TRP A 101 5.90 18.63 118.82
C TRP A 101 5.66 20.10 119.14
N GLU A 102 5.96 20.52 120.38
CA GLU A 102 5.94 21.93 120.80
C GLU A 102 7.33 22.54 120.59
N THR A 103 7.55 23.21 119.46
CA THR A 103 8.89 23.52 118.93
C THR A 103 9.39 24.93 119.22
N ASP A 104 8.47 25.89 119.42
CA ASP A 104 8.80 27.32 119.61
C ASP A 104 9.80 27.85 118.54
N GLY A 105 9.60 27.44 117.28
CA GLY A 105 10.45 27.84 116.16
C GLY A 105 11.78 27.09 116.02
N ARG A 106 12.08 26.10 116.88
CA ARG A 106 13.32 25.31 116.83
C ARG A 106 13.16 24.02 116.02
N ASP A 107 14.28 23.49 115.56
CA ASP A 107 14.35 22.16 114.96
C ASP A 107 14.16 21.08 116.03
N ILE A 108 13.47 20.01 115.66
CA ILE A 108 13.27 18.84 116.54
C ILE A 108 14.17 17.70 116.09
N HIS A 109 14.87 17.10 117.04
CA HIS A 109 15.60 15.86 116.80
C HIS A 109 15.08 14.79 117.74
N TYR A 110 14.63 13.68 117.19
CA TYR A 110 14.16 12.55 118.00
C TYR A 110 14.65 11.23 117.44
N GLU A 111 14.72 10.22 118.29
CA GLU A 111 15.09 8.86 117.91
C GLU A 111 14.02 7.87 118.36
N GLY A 112 13.85 6.78 117.62
CA GLY A 112 12.98 5.68 118.00
C GLY A 112 13.36 4.39 117.31
N LYS A 113 12.73 3.28 117.71
CA LYS A 113 12.98 1.94 117.19
C LYS A 113 11.82 1.45 116.33
N THR A 114 12.12 0.58 115.36
CA THR A 114 11.09 -0.02 114.49
C THR A 114 11.45 -1.44 114.08
N GLU A 115 10.42 -2.21 113.74
CA GLU A 115 10.52 -3.56 113.17
C GLU A 115 10.09 -3.57 111.69
N LYS A 116 9.95 -2.40 111.06
CA LYS A 116 9.52 -2.27 109.65
C LYS A 116 10.58 -2.85 108.71
N ASP A 117 10.10 -3.54 107.66
CA ASP A 117 10.96 -4.05 106.59
C ASP A 117 11.74 -2.91 105.92
N LEU A 118 13.03 -3.16 105.66
CA LEU A 118 13.91 -2.19 105.03
C LEU A 118 13.68 -2.15 103.50
N PRO A 119 13.71 -0.96 102.87
CA PRO A 119 13.52 -0.84 101.43
C PRO A 119 14.71 -1.35 100.62
N VAL A 120 15.88 -1.41 101.23
CA VAL A 120 17.07 -2.07 100.69
C VAL A 120 17.71 -2.91 101.79
N THR A 121 18.25 -4.08 101.46
CA THR A 121 19.00 -4.92 102.39
C THR A 121 20.44 -5.08 101.93
N VAL A 122 21.36 -5.31 102.86
CA VAL A 122 22.77 -5.59 102.57
C VAL A 122 23.12 -6.97 103.12
N THR A 123 23.74 -7.80 102.30
CA THR A 123 24.19 -9.14 102.67
C THR A 123 25.68 -9.26 102.42
N PHE A 124 26.41 -9.78 103.41
CA PHE A 124 27.83 -10.08 103.32
C PHE A 124 28.00 -11.60 103.30
N SER A 125 28.64 -12.12 102.26
CA SER A 125 28.98 -13.53 102.17
C SER A 125 30.48 -13.72 102.03
N TYR A 126 31.01 -14.69 102.78
CA TYR A 126 32.45 -14.89 102.91
C TYR A 126 32.84 -16.25 102.31
N GLU A 127 33.92 -16.25 101.53
CA GLU A 127 34.58 -17.47 101.07
C GLU A 127 36.06 -17.44 101.45
N LEU A 128 36.54 -18.48 102.12
CA LEU A 128 37.95 -18.67 102.41
C LEU A 128 38.48 -19.82 101.56
N ASP A 129 39.54 -19.57 100.78
CA ASP A 129 40.12 -20.52 99.83
C ASP A 129 39.06 -21.15 98.88
N GLY A 130 38.09 -20.33 98.45
CA GLY A 130 37.00 -20.73 97.55
C GLY A 130 35.90 -21.58 98.21
N ARG A 131 35.85 -21.65 99.56
CA ARG A 131 34.77 -22.32 100.30
C ARG A 131 33.99 -21.31 101.12
N LYS A 132 32.65 -21.33 100.98
CA LYS A 132 31.75 -20.55 101.82
C LYS A 132 32.00 -20.85 103.30
N ILE A 133 32.11 -19.80 104.08
CA ILE A 133 32.40 -19.84 105.52
C ILE A 133 31.50 -18.85 106.23
N LYS A 134 31.03 -19.21 107.43
CA LYS A 134 30.24 -18.31 108.26
C LYS A 134 31.15 -17.28 108.94
N PRO A 135 30.65 -16.06 109.24
CA PRO A 135 31.47 -15.05 109.90
C PRO A 135 32.06 -15.52 111.25
N GLU A 136 31.28 -16.26 112.04
CA GLU A 136 31.68 -16.84 113.32
C GLU A 136 32.85 -17.83 113.21
N ASP A 137 32.95 -18.54 112.08
CA ASP A 137 34.02 -19.52 111.81
C ASP A 137 35.25 -18.90 111.13
N LEU A 138 35.14 -17.63 110.70
CA LEU A 138 36.18 -16.91 109.97
C LEU A 138 37.24 -16.30 110.91
N ALA A 139 36.85 -15.95 112.14
CA ALA A 139 37.74 -15.34 113.12
C ALA A 139 39.04 -16.15 113.34
N GLY A 140 40.19 -15.51 113.19
CA GLY A 140 41.52 -16.12 113.36
C GLY A 140 41.96 -17.06 112.24
N LYS A 141 41.18 -17.24 111.17
CA LYS A 141 41.58 -18.06 110.02
C LYS A 141 42.59 -17.34 109.13
N THR A 142 43.35 -18.14 108.37
CA THR A 142 44.34 -17.68 107.40
C THR A 142 44.02 -18.31 106.05
N GLY A 143 44.11 -17.55 104.95
CA GLY A 143 43.83 -18.02 103.59
C GLY A 143 43.51 -16.86 102.64
N HIS A 144 43.01 -17.18 101.46
CA HIS A 144 42.51 -16.19 100.50
C HIS A 144 41.03 -15.92 100.76
N LEU A 145 40.70 -14.72 101.24
CA LEU A 145 39.35 -14.30 101.59
C LEU A 145 38.70 -13.55 100.44
N LYS A 146 37.48 -13.95 100.11
CA LYS A 146 36.56 -13.22 99.25
C LYS A 146 35.34 -12.80 100.06
N ILE A 147 35.02 -11.52 100.01
CA ILE A 147 33.85 -10.91 100.64
C ILE A 147 32.95 -10.40 99.52
N HIS A 148 31.81 -11.04 99.35
CA HIS A 148 30.82 -10.63 98.37
C HIS A 148 29.72 -9.85 99.07
N VAL A 149 29.53 -8.60 98.63
CA VAL A 149 28.55 -7.66 99.18
C VAL A 149 27.44 -7.49 98.16
N ALA A 150 26.27 -8.02 98.50
CA ALA A 150 25.08 -7.97 97.66
C ALA A 150 24.02 -7.07 98.31
N TYR A 151 23.20 -6.46 97.46
CA TYR A 151 22.10 -5.60 97.89
C TYR A 151 20.81 -6.05 97.23
N GLU A 152 19.74 -6.10 98.01
CA GLU A 152 18.41 -6.38 97.47
C GLU A 152 17.51 -5.16 97.67
N ASN A 153 17.02 -4.61 96.55
CA ASN A 153 16.11 -3.47 96.54
C ASN A 153 14.67 -3.95 96.48
N HIS A 154 13.91 -3.67 97.54
CA HIS A 154 12.51 -4.07 97.70
C HIS A 154 11.54 -2.93 97.40
N ALA A 155 12.03 -1.69 97.23
CA ALA A 155 11.23 -0.53 96.89
C ALA A 155 10.91 -0.55 95.38
N VAL A 156 9.77 -1.12 95.02
CA VAL A 156 9.36 -1.28 93.62
C VAL A 156 7.99 -0.67 93.33
N THR A 157 7.93 0.17 92.30
CA THR A 157 6.70 0.77 91.77
C THR A 157 6.46 0.28 90.34
N THR A 158 5.21 0.02 89.97
CA THR A 158 4.87 -0.34 88.58
C THR A 158 4.29 0.85 87.84
N LYS A 159 4.94 1.27 86.74
CA LYS A 159 4.48 2.38 85.88
C LYS A 159 4.22 1.94 84.45
N LYS A 160 3.33 2.66 83.77
CA LYS A 160 3.09 2.48 82.34
C LYS A 160 3.97 3.42 81.54
N ILE A 161 5.01 2.88 80.90
CA ILE A 161 5.97 3.63 80.09
C ILE A 161 5.90 3.11 78.66
N SER A 162 5.74 4.03 77.70
CA SER A 162 5.62 3.70 76.26
C SER A 162 4.60 2.58 75.96
N GLY A 163 3.49 2.56 76.71
CA GLY A 163 2.38 1.60 76.54
C GLY A 163 2.52 0.26 77.27
N LYS A 164 3.66 -0.04 77.90
CA LYS A 164 3.93 -1.28 78.65
C LYS A 164 3.96 -1.02 80.15
N SER A 165 3.51 -2.00 80.95
CA SER A 165 3.70 -1.98 82.40
C SER A 165 5.13 -2.41 82.73
N VAL A 166 5.86 -1.55 83.42
CA VAL A 166 7.29 -1.68 83.75
C VAL A 166 7.44 -1.59 85.25
N LYS A 167 8.27 -2.47 85.84
CA LYS A 167 8.70 -2.36 87.23
C LYS A 167 9.88 -1.39 87.31
N LEU A 168 9.79 -0.44 88.23
CA LEU A 168 10.85 0.52 88.54
C LEU A 168 11.23 0.34 90.00
N TYR A 169 12.53 0.17 90.23
CA TYR A 169 13.10 0.13 91.55
C TYR A 169 13.47 1.55 91.97
N SER A 170 13.08 1.96 93.17
CA SER A 170 13.48 3.25 93.72
C SER A 170 15.01 3.30 93.78
N PRO A 171 15.63 4.38 93.28
CA PRO A 171 17.08 4.42 93.15
C PRO A 171 17.76 4.53 94.52
N PHE A 172 18.56 3.53 94.88
CA PHE A 172 19.47 3.61 96.02
C PHE A 172 20.91 3.55 95.52
N MET A 173 21.77 4.46 95.97
CA MET A 173 23.22 4.32 95.86
C MET A 173 23.75 3.75 97.18
N MET A 174 24.30 2.55 97.10
CA MET A 174 24.92 1.86 98.23
C MET A 174 26.40 2.15 98.23
N LEU A 175 26.91 2.79 99.30
CA LEU A 175 28.32 3.04 99.52
C LEU A 175 28.80 2.26 100.73
N THR A 176 29.54 1.18 100.52
CA THR A 176 30.05 0.34 101.62
C THR A 176 31.53 0.57 101.85
N GLY A 177 31.87 0.98 103.08
CA GLY A 177 33.22 1.08 103.58
C GLY A 177 33.61 -0.08 104.48
N MET A 178 34.80 -0.64 104.24
CA MET A 178 35.44 -1.62 105.11
C MET A 178 36.83 -1.12 105.47
N ILE A 179 37.25 -1.35 106.72
CA ILE A 179 38.62 -1.14 107.15
C ILE A 179 39.22 -2.52 107.43
N LEU A 180 40.28 -2.86 106.72
CA LEU A 180 41.03 -4.11 106.89
C LEU A 180 42.43 -3.77 107.41
N SER A 181 42.88 -4.39 108.49
CA SER A 181 44.20 -4.11 109.07
C SER A 181 45.33 -4.55 108.14
N THR A 182 46.36 -3.73 107.90
CA THR A 182 47.55 -4.15 107.13
C THR A 182 48.38 -5.21 107.86
N ASP A 183 48.17 -5.38 109.18
CA ASP A 183 48.83 -6.44 109.96
C ASP A 183 48.29 -7.83 109.61
N HIS A 184 47.04 -7.91 109.14
CA HIS A 184 46.31 -9.16 108.92
C HIS A 184 45.85 -9.34 107.47
N PHE A 185 45.78 -8.29 106.66
CA PHE A 185 45.27 -8.32 105.27
C PHE A 185 46.30 -7.74 104.30
N SER A 186 46.54 -8.47 103.21
CA SER A 186 47.41 -8.06 102.10
C SER A 186 46.74 -8.36 100.76
N ASN A 187 47.24 -7.77 99.67
CA ASN A 187 46.70 -7.95 98.31
C ASN A 187 45.20 -7.63 98.18
N VAL A 188 44.74 -6.58 98.88
CA VAL A 188 43.33 -6.19 98.91
C VAL A 188 42.92 -5.58 97.56
N THR A 189 41.89 -6.13 96.93
CA THR A 189 41.31 -5.62 95.68
C THR A 189 39.79 -5.56 95.77
N VAL A 190 39.17 -4.74 94.93
CA VAL A 190 37.71 -4.61 94.79
C VAL A 190 37.37 -4.34 93.32
N ASP A 191 36.28 -4.90 92.81
CA ASP A 191 35.83 -4.73 91.43
C ASP A 191 35.11 -3.38 91.20
N ASN A 192 33.96 -3.16 91.84
CA ASN A 192 33.14 -1.96 91.72
C ASN A 192 33.41 -1.01 92.88
N GLY A 193 34.68 -0.66 93.07
CA GLY A 193 35.12 0.15 94.21
C GLY A 193 36.53 0.67 94.11
N LYS A 194 37.03 1.18 95.23
CA LYS A 194 38.40 1.65 95.40
C LYS A 194 38.99 1.19 96.72
N VAL A 195 40.22 0.70 96.68
CA VAL A 195 41.04 0.48 97.87
C VAL A 195 41.98 1.66 98.07
N VAL A 196 42.06 2.16 99.30
CA VAL A 196 43.01 3.18 99.72
C VAL A 196 43.82 2.61 100.88
N GLU A 197 45.12 2.45 100.68
CA GLU A 197 46.04 1.97 101.72
C GLU A 197 46.65 3.17 102.47
N ASP A 198 46.60 3.12 103.80
CA ASP A 198 47.25 4.03 104.76
C ASP A 198 48.20 3.20 105.64
N ASP A 199 49.18 3.84 106.31
CA ASP A 199 50.34 3.22 107.02
C ASP A 199 49.98 2.06 108.00
N SER A 200 48.71 1.88 108.36
CA SER A 200 48.24 0.81 109.23
C SER A 200 46.92 0.13 108.80
N ARG A 201 46.31 0.52 107.66
CA ARG A 201 44.94 0.11 107.29
C ARG A 201 44.71 0.15 105.77
N ASN A 202 44.01 -0.86 105.25
CA ASN A 202 43.36 -0.85 103.95
C ASN A 202 41.91 -0.38 104.10
N ILE A 203 41.54 0.74 103.46
CA ILE A 203 40.17 1.23 103.40
C ILE A 203 39.59 0.82 102.05
N VAL A 204 38.60 -0.07 102.06
CA VAL A 204 37.86 -0.48 100.87
C VAL A 204 36.56 0.32 100.81
N LEU A 205 36.28 0.92 99.65
CA LEU A 205 35.02 1.61 99.35
C LEU A 205 34.40 0.96 98.12
N GLY A 206 33.28 0.26 98.27
CA GLY A 206 32.50 -0.27 97.15
C GLY A 206 31.23 0.55 96.91
N ILE A 207 30.80 0.62 95.64
CA ILE A 207 29.59 1.30 95.22
C ILE A 207 28.68 0.36 94.42
N ALA A 208 27.38 0.42 94.69
CA ALA A 208 26.36 -0.29 93.90
C ALA A 208 25.05 0.50 93.81
N MET A 209 24.23 0.20 92.80
CA MET A 209 22.92 0.80 92.54
C MET A 209 21.88 -0.28 92.26
N PRO A 210 21.44 -1.04 93.28
CA PRO A 210 20.59 -2.21 93.10
C PRO A 210 19.24 -1.88 92.45
N GLY A 211 18.87 -2.61 91.40
CA GLY A 211 17.64 -2.48 90.63
C GLY A 211 17.67 -1.44 89.52
N LEU A 212 18.74 -0.63 89.40
CA LEU A 212 18.78 0.47 88.42
C LEU A 212 18.94 -0.05 86.99
N LYS A 213 19.79 -1.06 86.77
CA LYS A 213 19.99 -1.66 85.44
C LYS A 213 18.70 -2.26 84.88
N GLU A 214 17.94 -2.97 85.72
CA GLU A 214 16.65 -3.57 85.34
C GLU A 214 15.61 -2.47 85.03
N SER A 215 15.56 -1.42 85.85
CA SER A 215 14.62 -0.31 85.66
C SER A 215 14.83 0.42 84.33
N LEU A 216 16.08 0.58 83.90
CA LEU A 216 16.45 1.26 82.65
C LEU A 216 16.27 0.38 81.40
N ASP A 217 16.27 -0.95 81.53
CA ASP A 217 16.06 -1.91 80.42
C ASP A 217 16.91 -1.57 79.19
N LEU A 218 18.21 -1.41 79.43
CA LEU A 218 19.19 -1.07 78.40
C LEU A 218 19.24 -2.19 77.35
N SER A 219 19.20 -1.81 76.06
CA SER A 219 19.36 -2.77 74.96
C SER A 219 20.72 -3.46 75.03
N GLU A 220 20.85 -4.66 74.46
CA GLU A 220 22.12 -5.43 74.49
C GLU A 220 23.33 -4.64 74.01
N ASP A 221 23.13 -3.71 73.05
CA ASP A 221 24.21 -2.87 72.54
C ASP A 221 24.53 -1.70 73.50
N MET A 222 23.54 -1.11 74.18
CA MET A 222 23.78 -0.06 75.18
C MET A 222 24.35 -0.62 76.49
N ALA A 223 23.94 -1.82 76.89
CA ALA A 223 24.39 -2.48 78.12
C ALA A 223 25.87 -2.89 78.09
N LYS A 224 26.51 -2.94 76.91
CA LYS A 224 27.95 -3.19 76.76
C LYS A 224 28.80 -1.97 77.13
N ASP A 225 28.29 -0.77 76.83
CA ASP A 225 29.03 0.48 76.98
C ASP A 225 28.75 1.19 78.32
N ILE A 226 27.63 0.87 78.99
CA ILE A 226 27.22 1.46 80.27
C ILE A 226 27.27 0.38 81.37
N SER A 227 28.23 0.49 82.29
CA SER A 227 28.37 -0.42 83.44
C SER A 227 27.72 0.18 84.69
N ILE A 228 26.59 -0.38 85.12
CA ILE A 228 25.90 -0.03 86.38
C ILE A 228 26.16 -1.18 87.37
N PRO A 229 26.92 -0.96 88.44
CA PRO A 229 27.24 -2.00 89.42
C PRO A 229 26.03 -2.28 90.32
N GLU A 230 25.65 -3.54 90.49
CA GLU A 230 24.51 -3.97 91.33
C GLU A 230 24.98 -4.59 92.66
N GLU A 231 26.23 -5.02 92.70
CA GLU A 231 26.92 -5.68 93.81
C GLU A 231 28.45 -5.49 93.63
N PHE A 232 29.25 -5.84 94.64
CA PHE A 232 30.70 -5.82 94.50
C PHE A 232 31.36 -6.91 95.33
N THR A 233 32.60 -7.24 94.97
CA THR A 233 33.41 -8.27 95.63
C THR A 233 34.75 -7.72 96.06
N VAL A 234 35.12 -7.95 97.32
CA VAL A 234 36.44 -7.67 97.88
C VAL A 234 37.23 -8.97 97.95
N GLU A 235 38.48 -8.97 97.49
CA GLU A 235 39.40 -10.10 97.63
C GLU A 235 40.65 -9.66 98.38
N ALA A 236 41.13 -10.48 99.32
CA ALA A 236 42.33 -10.22 100.10
C ALA A 236 42.98 -11.51 100.60
N ASP A 237 44.29 -11.52 100.74
CA ASP A 237 44.99 -12.56 101.51
C ASP A 237 44.99 -12.18 102.99
N VAL A 238 44.48 -13.08 103.84
CA VAL A 238 44.31 -12.81 105.28
C VAL A 238 45.11 -13.78 106.15
N THR A 239 45.73 -13.27 107.21
CA THR A 239 46.37 -14.02 108.30
C THR A 239 45.74 -13.64 109.63
N GLU A 240 45.26 -14.60 110.41
CA GLU A 240 44.53 -14.37 111.67
C GLU A 240 43.37 -13.36 111.50
N CYS A 241 42.39 -13.71 110.68
CA CYS A 241 41.30 -12.80 110.28
C CYS A 241 40.61 -12.12 111.48
N GLU A 242 40.79 -10.81 111.59
CA GLU A 242 40.08 -9.88 112.50
C GLU A 242 39.58 -8.71 111.66
N MET A 243 38.26 -8.51 111.60
CA MET A 243 37.64 -7.42 110.83
C MET A 243 36.89 -6.47 111.74
N SER A 244 37.09 -5.17 111.55
CA SER A 244 36.20 -4.17 112.15
C SER A 244 34.84 -4.16 111.45
N SER A 245 33.86 -3.54 112.09
CA SER A 245 32.57 -3.21 111.51
C SER A 245 32.70 -2.59 110.11
N SER A 246 31.86 -3.06 109.20
CA SER A 246 31.67 -2.47 107.88
C SER A 246 30.48 -1.53 107.92
N PHE A 247 30.57 -0.43 107.17
CA PHE A 247 29.54 0.61 107.13
C PHE A 247 28.99 0.72 105.72
N THR A 248 27.70 0.54 105.54
CA THR A 248 27.03 0.81 104.26
C THR A 248 26.13 2.03 104.41
N VAL A 249 26.28 3.01 103.53
CA VAL A 249 25.36 4.14 103.43
C VAL A 249 24.52 3.97 102.18
N ALA A 250 23.20 3.85 102.33
CA ALA A 250 22.27 3.93 101.22
C ALA A 250 21.77 5.37 101.08
N MET A 251 22.00 5.97 99.92
CA MET A 251 21.55 7.31 99.57
C MET A 251 20.43 7.23 98.53
N THR A 252 19.39 8.03 98.70
CA THR A 252 18.19 8.05 97.84
C THR A 252 18.20 9.19 96.82
N ASP A 253 18.85 10.31 97.16
CA ASP A 253 18.71 11.59 96.44
C ASP A 253 19.73 11.74 95.28
N VAL A 254 20.41 10.64 94.92
CA VAL A 254 21.52 10.65 93.96
C VAL A 254 21.10 11.01 92.54
N LEU A 255 19.87 10.67 92.13
CA LEU A 255 19.40 10.97 90.78
C LEU A 255 18.81 12.39 90.65
N ASP A 256 18.57 13.08 91.77
CA ASP A 256 17.92 14.39 91.76
C ASP A 256 18.83 15.48 91.19
N GLU A 257 20.15 15.36 91.39
CA GLU A 257 21.17 16.28 90.86
C GLU A 257 21.32 16.24 89.32
N ILE A 258 20.75 15.23 88.64
CA ILE A 258 20.83 15.11 87.19
C ILE A 258 19.72 15.93 86.54
N ASP A 259 20.06 17.10 85.98
CA ASP A 259 19.11 17.94 85.24
C ASP A 259 18.73 17.33 83.88
N LEU A 260 17.43 17.16 83.65
CA LEU A 260 16.84 16.55 82.43
C LEU A 260 15.97 17.53 81.65
N ASN A 261 15.96 18.82 82.02
CA ASN A 261 15.09 19.81 81.40
C ASN A 261 15.56 20.20 79.98
N ASP A 262 16.83 19.99 79.63
CA ASP A 262 17.39 20.25 78.29
C ASP A 262 17.06 19.18 77.22
N LEU A 263 16.23 18.18 77.57
CA LEU A 263 15.91 17.05 76.70
C LEU A 263 14.88 17.36 75.59
N ASP A 264 14.30 18.57 75.55
CA ASP A 264 13.40 19.01 74.47
C ASP A 264 14.09 18.96 73.09
N SER A 265 15.41 19.15 73.06
CA SER A 265 16.24 19.02 71.84
C SER A 265 16.21 17.62 71.21
N ILE A 266 15.81 16.59 71.97
CA ILE A 266 15.73 15.21 71.50
C ILE A 266 14.43 14.95 70.75
N ASP A 267 13.34 15.63 71.11
CA ASP A 267 12.08 15.54 70.35
C ASP A 267 12.24 16.20 68.97
N ASP A 268 12.94 17.33 68.88
CA ASP A 268 13.32 17.95 67.59
C ASP A 268 14.21 17.05 66.74
N LEU A 269 15.15 16.33 67.37
CA LEU A 269 16.00 15.33 66.71
C LEU A 269 15.17 14.16 66.17
N GLN A 270 14.22 13.64 66.94
CA GLN A 270 13.30 12.59 66.52
C GLN A 270 12.48 13.00 65.30
N ASP A 271 11.93 14.20 65.31
CA ASP A 271 11.14 14.73 64.20
C ASP A 271 11.98 14.96 62.94
N SER A 272 13.22 15.42 63.11
CA SER A 272 14.18 15.58 62.02
C SER A 272 14.53 14.23 61.39
N ILE A 273 14.78 13.20 62.21
CA ILE A 273 15.08 11.85 61.74
C ILE A 273 13.85 11.21 61.06
N LYS A 274 12.64 11.37 61.60
CA LYS A 274 11.41 10.91 60.93
C LYS A 274 11.21 11.57 59.57
N LYS A 275 11.47 12.87 59.45
CA LYS A 275 11.42 13.60 58.17
C LYS A 275 12.45 13.05 57.18
N MET A 276 13.68 12.81 57.64
CA MET A 276 14.74 12.18 56.84
C MET A 276 14.34 10.78 56.39
N THR A 277 13.78 9.94 57.27
CA THR A 277 13.27 8.60 56.96
C THR A 277 12.20 8.64 55.87
N LYS A 278 11.23 9.57 55.97
CA LYS A 278 10.21 9.76 54.94
C LYS A 278 10.81 10.21 53.60
N ALA A 279 11.76 11.15 53.63
CA ALA A 279 12.42 11.63 52.42
C ALA A 279 13.25 10.53 51.73
N ALA A 280 14.06 9.78 52.49
CA ALA A 280 14.85 8.67 51.98
C ALA A 280 13.98 7.54 51.44
N SER A 281 12.84 7.25 52.07
CA SER A 281 11.85 6.29 51.56
C SER A 281 11.25 6.73 50.23
N LYS A 282 10.88 8.03 50.10
CA LYS A 282 10.38 8.58 48.84
C LYS A 282 11.43 8.51 47.73
N LEU A 283 12.69 8.84 48.03
CA LEU A 283 13.80 8.77 47.08
C LEU A 283 14.07 7.32 46.64
N MET A 284 14.03 6.35 47.56
CA MET A 284 14.12 4.92 47.24
C MET A 284 12.98 4.47 46.32
N LYS A 285 11.72 4.86 46.61
CA LYS A 285 10.59 4.53 45.75
C LYS A 285 10.72 5.18 44.37
N GLY A 286 11.13 6.44 44.30
CA GLY A 286 11.32 7.17 43.04
C GLY A 286 12.41 6.57 42.16
N THR A 287 13.54 6.17 42.75
CA THR A 287 14.64 5.50 42.02
C THR A 287 14.24 4.09 41.57
N LYS A 288 13.44 3.37 42.35
CA LYS A 288 12.83 2.10 41.92
C LYS A 288 11.89 2.29 40.73
N SER A 289 10.99 3.26 40.78
CA SER A 289 10.09 3.58 39.67
C SER A 289 10.86 4.04 38.42
N LEU A 290 11.97 4.76 38.58
CA LEU A 290 12.87 5.09 37.46
C LEU A 290 13.45 3.82 36.84
N SER A 291 13.97 2.89 37.64
CA SER A 291 14.48 1.60 37.15
C SER A 291 13.42 0.82 36.36
N GLU A 292 12.22 0.67 36.93
CA GLU A 292 11.10 -0.02 36.27
C GLU A 292 10.67 0.67 34.95
N GLY A 293 10.68 2.01 34.93
CA GLY A 293 10.38 2.79 33.73
C GLY A 293 11.42 2.62 32.63
N VAL A 294 12.71 2.54 32.98
CA VAL A 294 13.78 2.30 31.99
C VAL A 294 13.75 0.85 31.48
N ASP A 295 13.41 -0.13 32.34
CA ASP A 295 13.22 -1.51 31.90
C ASP A 295 12.06 -1.62 30.91
N THR A 296 10.94 -0.92 31.17
CA THR A 296 9.82 -0.81 30.24
C THR A 296 10.24 -0.17 28.91
N LEU A 297 11.04 0.91 28.96
CA LEU A 297 11.59 1.53 27.75
C LEU A 297 12.46 0.55 26.96
N ASN A 298 13.30 -0.24 27.63
CA ASN A 298 14.14 -1.25 27.00
C ASN A 298 13.31 -2.33 26.30
N GLU A 299 12.25 -2.83 26.95
CA GLU A 299 11.32 -3.79 26.35
C GLU A 299 10.61 -3.20 25.12
N LYS A 300 10.07 -1.99 25.24
CA LYS A 300 9.39 -1.32 24.12
C LYS A 300 10.31 -0.96 22.97
N TYR A 301 11.58 -0.65 23.26
CA TYR A 301 12.55 -0.39 22.21
C TYR A 301 12.94 -1.68 21.45
N LYS A 302 12.94 -2.85 22.11
CA LYS A 302 13.12 -4.14 21.42
C LYS A 302 11.98 -4.44 20.44
N GLU A 303 10.74 -4.09 20.77
CA GLU A 303 9.61 -4.20 19.83
C GLU A 303 9.81 -3.29 18.60
N PHE A 304 10.32 -2.07 18.81
CA PHE A 304 10.63 -1.13 17.73
C PHE A 304 11.78 -1.62 16.84
N ASP A 305 12.86 -2.13 17.43
CA ASP A 305 14.02 -2.72 16.76
C ASP A 305 13.62 -3.92 15.88
N GLN A 306 12.74 -4.79 16.38
CA GLN A 306 12.13 -5.87 15.58
C GLN A 306 11.31 -5.34 14.38
N GLY A 307 10.65 -4.19 14.53
CA GLY A 307 9.96 -3.51 13.44
C GLY A 307 10.93 -3.03 12.35
N ILE A 308 12.13 -2.57 12.75
CA ILE A 308 13.18 -2.17 11.81
C ILE A 308 13.76 -3.39 11.09
N ASP A 309 13.94 -4.52 11.78
CA ASP A 309 14.33 -5.79 11.16
C ASP A 309 13.32 -6.27 10.11
N ALA A 310 12.03 -6.14 10.42
CA ALA A 310 10.95 -6.45 9.46
C ALA A 310 10.99 -5.51 8.24
N LEU A 311 11.25 -4.21 8.45
CA LEU A 311 11.43 -3.24 7.37
C LEU A 311 12.63 -3.61 6.48
N SER A 312 13.81 -3.87 7.05
CA SER A 312 15.01 -4.28 6.31
C SER A 312 14.77 -5.56 5.49
N THR A 313 14.08 -6.54 6.08
CA THR A 313 13.66 -7.77 5.37
C THR A 313 12.71 -7.46 4.20
N GLY A 314 11.72 -6.58 4.42
CA GLY A 314 10.78 -6.15 3.39
C GLY A 314 11.46 -5.42 2.24
N VAL A 315 12.44 -4.55 2.54
CA VAL A 315 13.22 -3.84 1.53
C VAL A 315 14.10 -4.80 0.73
N SER A 316 14.73 -5.79 1.39
CA SER A 316 15.50 -6.85 0.70
C SER A 316 14.62 -7.68 -0.26
N ALA A 317 13.37 -7.95 0.13
CA ALA A 317 12.40 -8.64 -0.73
C ALA A 317 11.97 -7.76 -1.92
N LEU A 318 11.77 -6.45 -1.69
CA LEU A 318 11.48 -5.48 -2.75
C LEU A 318 12.65 -5.38 -3.73
N GLU A 319 13.89 -5.35 -3.24
CA GLU A 319 15.11 -5.32 -4.07
C GLU A 319 15.18 -6.56 -4.97
N SER A 320 14.97 -7.73 -4.39
CA SER A 320 14.88 -9.00 -5.14
C SER A 320 13.75 -8.99 -6.18
N GLY A 321 12.60 -8.38 -5.86
CA GLY A 321 11.47 -8.22 -6.77
C GLY A 321 11.77 -7.28 -7.93
N ALA A 322 12.40 -6.13 -7.65
CA ALA A 322 12.83 -5.17 -8.65
C ALA A 322 13.88 -5.77 -9.60
N GLN A 323 14.81 -6.57 -9.07
CA GLN A 323 15.80 -7.30 -9.88
C GLN A 323 15.11 -8.26 -10.87
N LYS A 324 14.15 -9.06 -10.39
CA LYS A 324 13.38 -9.98 -11.25
C LYS A 324 12.60 -9.24 -12.34
N LEU A 325 12.05 -8.08 -12.01
CA LEU A 325 11.31 -7.26 -12.95
C LEU A 325 12.23 -6.65 -14.02
N ASP A 326 13.44 -6.21 -13.65
CA ASP A 326 14.47 -5.76 -14.59
C ASP A 326 14.93 -6.89 -15.52
N ASP A 327 15.16 -8.09 -14.98
CA ASP A 327 15.51 -9.29 -15.76
C ASP A 327 14.37 -9.66 -16.75
N GLY A 328 13.12 -9.60 -16.30
CA GLY A 328 11.93 -9.83 -17.11
C GLY A 328 11.80 -8.79 -18.24
N ALA A 329 11.99 -7.52 -17.93
CA ALA A 329 12.01 -6.44 -18.92
C ALA A 329 13.16 -6.62 -19.92
N GLY A 330 14.32 -7.08 -19.47
CA GLY A 330 15.46 -7.45 -20.32
C GLY A 330 15.11 -8.58 -21.29
N THR A 331 14.44 -9.62 -20.81
CA THR A 331 13.98 -10.75 -21.64
C THR A 331 12.95 -10.31 -22.68
N LEU A 332 11.95 -9.53 -22.25
CA LEU A 332 10.94 -8.98 -23.14
C LEU A 332 11.55 -8.08 -24.22
N ASN A 333 12.51 -7.24 -23.85
CA ASN A 333 13.25 -6.40 -24.78
C ASN A 333 14.05 -7.21 -25.81
N GLY A 334 14.68 -8.31 -25.38
CA GLY A 334 15.34 -9.25 -26.28
C GLY A 334 14.36 -9.90 -27.26
N GLY A 335 13.19 -10.33 -26.78
CA GLY A 335 12.12 -10.89 -27.62
C GLY A 335 11.55 -9.89 -28.63
N ALA A 336 11.31 -8.65 -28.21
CA ALA A 336 10.83 -7.58 -29.09
C ALA A 336 11.86 -7.22 -30.17
N ALA A 337 13.14 -7.16 -29.82
CA ALA A 337 14.21 -6.96 -30.80
C ALA A 337 14.30 -8.12 -31.81
N ALA A 338 14.16 -9.36 -31.35
CA ALA A 338 14.12 -10.53 -32.22
C ALA A 338 12.91 -10.51 -33.17
N LEU A 339 11.72 -10.14 -32.66
CA LEU A 339 10.52 -9.97 -33.48
C LEU A 339 10.69 -8.87 -34.53
N SER A 340 11.28 -7.74 -34.15
CA SER A 340 11.55 -6.63 -35.09
C SER A 340 12.50 -7.06 -36.21
N SER A 341 13.59 -7.76 -35.87
CA SER A 341 14.52 -8.31 -36.86
C SER A 341 13.87 -9.36 -37.77
N GLY A 342 13.07 -10.26 -37.19
CA GLY A 342 12.33 -11.28 -37.95
C GLY A 342 11.30 -10.67 -38.91
N ALA A 343 10.55 -9.66 -38.45
CA ALA A 343 9.59 -8.93 -39.28
C ALA A 343 10.27 -8.15 -40.42
N ALA A 344 11.43 -7.54 -40.16
CA ALA A 344 12.24 -6.90 -41.21
C ALA A 344 12.72 -7.93 -42.26
N THR A 345 13.12 -9.13 -41.82
CA THR A 345 13.52 -10.22 -42.72
C THR A 345 12.33 -10.71 -43.56
N LEU A 346 11.15 -10.85 -42.95
CA LEU A 346 9.92 -11.19 -43.67
C LEU A 346 9.58 -10.14 -44.73
N ALA A 347 9.64 -8.84 -44.38
CA ALA A 347 9.39 -7.76 -45.34
C ALA A 347 10.36 -7.83 -46.53
N GLN A 348 11.64 -8.08 -46.29
CA GLN A 348 12.61 -8.28 -47.39
C GLN A 348 12.25 -9.48 -48.27
N GLY A 349 11.88 -10.62 -47.67
CA GLY A 349 11.46 -11.80 -48.42
C GLY A 349 10.20 -11.59 -49.26
N VAL A 350 9.21 -10.88 -48.72
CA VAL A 350 7.97 -10.53 -49.43
C VAL A 350 8.23 -9.53 -50.56
N SER A 351 9.14 -8.57 -50.38
CA SER A 351 9.56 -7.66 -51.44
C SER A 351 10.21 -8.43 -52.60
N ALA A 352 11.12 -9.37 -52.30
CA ALA A 352 11.75 -10.21 -53.31
C ALA A 352 10.74 -11.11 -54.05
N TYR A 353 9.76 -11.67 -53.33
CA TYR A 353 8.65 -12.40 -53.93
C TYR A 353 7.84 -11.51 -54.89
N THR A 354 7.48 -10.29 -54.46
CA THR A 354 6.68 -9.35 -55.25
C THR A 354 7.42 -8.89 -56.51
N GLU A 355 8.74 -8.73 -56.44
CA GLU A 355 9.57 -8.43 -57.60
C GLU A 355 9.63 -9.62 -58.59
N GLY A 356 9.73 -10.83 -58.08
CA GLY A 356 9.65 -12.07 -58.88
C GLY A 356 8.30 -12.23 -59.59
N THR A 357 7.19 -11.93 -58.92
CA THR A 357 5.85 -11.98 -59.53
C THR A 357 5.65 -10.86 -60.55
N GLY A 358 6.27 -9.69 -60.34
CA GLY A 358 6.33 -8.61 -61.33
C GLY A 358 7.06 -9.06 -62.60
N THR A 359 8.20 -9.74 -62.46
CA THR A 359 8.95 -10.31 -63.58
C THR A 359 8.12 -11.34 -64.36
N LEU A 360 7.41 -12.23 -63.65
CA LEU A 360 6.49 -13.20 -64.26
C LEU A 360 5.36 -12.50 -65.04
N ALA A 361 4.73 -11.47 -64.46
CA ALA A 361 3.67 -10.71 -65.11
C ALA A 361 4.17 -10.02 -66.40
N SER A 362 5.36 -9.42 -66.38
CA SER A 362 6.00 -8.85 -67.56
C SER A 362 6.28 -9.90 -68.65
N GLY A 363 6.80 -11.07 -68.27
CA GLY A 363 7.05 -12.17 -69.21
C GLY A 363 5.76 -12.71 -69.84
N LEU A 364 4.67 -12.79 -69.07
CA LEU A 364 3.36 -13.20 -69.55
C LEU A 364 2.75 -12.18 -70.52
N LYS A 365 2.90 -10.87 -70.24
CA LYS A 365 2.48 -9.81 -71.17
C LYS A 365 3.21 -9.90 -72.51
N GLN A 366 4.51 -10.19 -72.48
CA GLN A 366 5.29 -10.41 -73.70
C GLN A 366 4.82 -11.66 -74.47
N TYR A 367 4.55 -12.76 -73.76
CA TYR A 367 3.99 -13.97 -74.35
C TYR A 367 2.62 -13.72 -75.00
N THR A 368 1.70 -13.05 -74.29
CA THR A 368 0.37 -12.67 -74.82
C THR A 368 0.48 -11.78 -76.05
N GLY A 369 1.34 -10.75 -76.04
CA GLY A 369 1.58 -9.91 -77.22
C GLY A 369 2.11 -10.70 -78.42
N GLY A 370 2.94 -11.73 -78.18
CA GLY A 370 3.37 -12.66 -79.23
C GLY A 370 2.22 -13.52 -79.79
N VAL A 371 1.33 -14.00 -78.93
CA VAL A 371 0.13 -14.76 -79.35
C VAL A 371 -0.83 -13.88 -80.16
N ASP A 372 -1.02 -12.62 -79.76
CA ASP A 372 -1.85 -11.66 -80.51
C ASP A 372 -1.24 -11.32 -81.88
N THR A 373 0.08 -11.17 -81.95
CA THR A 373 0.81 -11.00 -83.22
C THR A 373 0.61 -12.20 -84.15
N LEU A 374 0.68 -13.43 -83.61
CA LEU A 374 0.40 -14.66 -84.36
C LEU A 374 -1.07 -14.70 -84.83
N SER A 375 -2.02 -14.27 -84.00
CA SER A 375 -3.44 -14.16 -84.35
C SER A 375 -3.67 -13.21 -85.53
N GLY A 376 -3.05 -12.02 -85.49
CA GLY A 376 -3.11 -11.04 -86.58
C GLY A 376 -2.52 -11.57 -87.88
N SER A 377 -1.31 -12.16 -87.81
CA SER A 377 -0.64 -12.77 -88.97
C SER A 377 -1.48 -13.90 -89.60
N MET A 378 -2.25 -14.63 -88.79
CA MET A 378 -3.12 -15.68 -89.28
C MET A 378 -4.36 -15.14 -90.02
N SER A 379 -4.87 -13.98 -89.59
CA SER A 379 -5.93 -13.27 -90.31
C SER A 379 -5.43 -12.80 -91.67
N GLU A 380 -4.23 -12.20 -91.74
CA GLU A 380 -3.61 -11.78 -93.00
C GLU A 380 -3.37 -12.97 -93.95
N MET A 381 -2.91 -14.12 -93.44
CA MET A 381 -2.73 -15.32 -94.25
C MET A 381 -4.06 -15.83 -94.82
N LYS A 382 -5.14 -15.80 -94.03
CA LYS A 382 -6.48 -16.18 -94.48
C LYS A 382 -6.98 -15.24 -95.60
N GLU A 383 -6.81 -13.93 -95.43
CA GLU A 383 -7.15 -12.94 -96.47
C GLU A 383 -6.33 -13.15 -97.75
N GLY A 384 -5.05 -13.49 -97.62
CA GLY A 384 -4.18 -13.83 -98.75
C GLY A 384 -4.63 -15.09 -99.51
N VAL A 385 -5.07 -16.14 -98.81
CA VAL A 385 -5.61 -17.36 -99.43
C VAL A 385 -6.96 -17.08 -100.11
N GLN A 386 -7.80 -16.22 -99.55
CA GLN A 386 -9.04 -15.78 -100.18
C GLN A 386 -8.76 -15.00 -101.47
N SER A 387 -7.85 -14.02 -101.43
CA SER A 387 -7.43 -13.26 -102.61
C SER A 387 -6.82 -14.15 -103.70
N TYR A 388 -6.02 -15.16 -103.31
CA TYR A 388 -5.50 -16.16 -104.24
C TYR A 388 -6.61 -16.97 -104.92
N THR A 389 -7.63 -17.39 -104.16
CA THR A 389 -8.78 -18.14 -104.67
C THR A 389 -9.62 -17.29 -105.65
N GLU A 390 -9.89 -16.02 -105.31
CA GLU A 390 -10.59 -15.09 -106.19
C GLU A 390 -9.81 -14.78 -107.48
N GLY A 391 -8.49 -14.64 -107.37
CA GLY A 391 -7.59 -14.46 -108.53
C GLY A 391 -7.56 -15.69 -109.44
N LEU A 392 -7.55 -16.89 -108.86
CA LEU A 392 -7.61 -18.15 -109.60
C LEU A 392 -8.94 -18.29 -110.36
N ASP A 393 -10.07 -18.01 -109.72
CA ASP A 393 -11.39 -18.02 -110.35
C ASP A 393 -11.47 -17.01 -111.51
N SER A 394 -10.89 -15.82 -111.32
CA SER A 394 -10.77 -14.80 -112.37
C SER A 394 -9.91 -15.29 -113.55
N TYR A 395 -8.80 -15.99 -113.29
CA TYR A 395 -7.92 -16.55 -114.32
C TYR A 395 -8.60 -17.66 -115.13
N VAL A 396 -9.32 -18.57 -114.47
CA VAL A 396 -10.11 -19.62 -115.12
C VAL A 396 -11.23 -19.01 -115.97
N SER A 397 -11.94 -18.01 -115.44
CA SER A 397 -12.98 -17.26 -116.17
C SER A 397 -12.42 -16.56 -117.42
N GLY A 398 -11.23 -15.95 -117.32
CA GLY A 398 -10.52 -15.37 -118.46
C GLY A 398 -10.15 -16.40 -119.53
N GLY A 399 -9.70 -17.59 -119.13
CA GLY A 399 -9.43 -18.71 -120.03
C GLY A 399 -10.68 -19.19 -120.78
N SER A 400 -11.82 -19.28 -120.10
CA SER A 400 -13.11 -19.62 -120.73
C SER A 400 -13.57 -18.55 -121.72
N LYS A 401 -13.46 -17.26 -121.36
CA LYS A 401 -13.76 -16.14 -122.28
C LYS A 401 -12.85 -16.12 -123.50
N LEU A 402 -11.57 -16.47 -123.36
CA LEU A 402 -10.64 -16.59 -124.47
C LEU A 402 -11.03 -17.74 -125.42
N ALA A 403 -11.49 -18.87 -124.89
CA ALA A 403 -12.01 -19.97 -125.69
C ALA A 403 -13.29 -19.56 -126.45
N GLU A 404 -14.23 -18.89 -125.79
CA GLU A 404 -15.42 -18.32 -126.42
C GLU A 404 -15.07 -17.30 -127.53
N GLY A 405 -14.11 -16.41 -127.28
CA GLY A 405 -13.60 -15.44 -128.25
C GLY A 405 -12.91 -16.09 -129.45
N THR A 406 -12.22 -17.21 -129.24
CA THR A 406 -11.58 -17.99 -130.32
C THR A 406 -12.63 -18.63 -131.23
N VAL A 407 -13.74 -19.14 -130.66
CA VAL A 407 -14.89 -19.62 -131.42
C VAL A 407 -15.56 -18.48 -132.21
N ALA A 408 -15.66 -17.28 -131.63
CA ALA A 408 -16.19 -16.10 -132.30
C ALA A 408 -15.28 -15.60 -133.44
N TYR A 409 -13.95 -15.62 -133.28
CA TYR A 409 -12.97 -15.26 -134.31
C TYR A 409 -13.07 -16.16 -135.55
N VAL A 410 -13.19 -17.48 -135.34
CA VAL A 410 -13.40 -18.45 -136.44
C VAL A 410 -14.70 -18.15 -137.20
N LYS A 411 -15.78 -17.73 -136.51
CA LYS A 411 -17.03 -17.31 -137.16
C LYS A 411 -16.89 -15.96 -137.89
N GLY A 412 -16.24 -14.97 -137.29
CA GLY A 412 -16.11 -13.61 -137.83
C GLY A 412 -15.29 -13.51 -139.12
N THR A 413 -14.27 -14.36 -139.28
CA THR A 413 -13.49 -14.45 -140.55
C THR A 413 -14.34 -14.88 -141.74
N SER A 414 -15.49 -15.52 -141.51
CA SER A 414 -16.45 -15.87 -142.56
C SER A 414 -17.32 -14.67 -142.97
N SER A 415 -17.68 -13.79 -142.02
CA SER A 415 -18.55 -12.62 -142.23
C SER A 415 -17.84 -11.41 -142.86
N LEU A 416 -16.53 -11.23 -142.62
CA LEU A 416 -15.74 -10.13 -143.20
C LEU A 416 -15.67 -10.19 -144.74
N THR A 417 -15.73 -11.40 -145.30
CA THR A 417 -15.81 -11.67 -146.75
C THR A 417 -17.06 -11.06 -147.41
N ASP A 418 -18.17 -10.96 -146.66
CA ASP A 418 -19.44 -10.43 -147.17
C ASP A 418 -19.55 -8.90 -147.03
N TYR A 419 -18.92 -8.32 -146.01
CA TYR A 419 -18.95 -6.86 -145.77
C TYR A 419 -18.04 -6.07 -146.72
N MET A 420 -16.88 -6.60 -147.11
CA MET A 420 -15.99 -5.93 -148.07
C MET A 420 -16.63 -5.72 -149.45
N LYS A 421 -17.57 -6.59 -149.86
CA LYS A 421 -18.36 -6.41 -151.09
C LYS A 421 -19.36 -5.26 -151.02
N LYS A 422 -19.75 -4.81 -149.82
CA LYS A 422 -20.71 -3.70 -149.59
C LYS A 422 -20.05 -2.32 -149.47
N TYR A 423 -18.83 -2.25 -148.96
CA TYR A 423 -18.15 -0.98 -148.67
C TYR A 423 -17.72 -0.20 -149.94
N ILE A 424 -17.46 -0.91 -151.06
CA ILE A 424 -17.11 -0.32 -152.37
C ILE A 424 -18.25 0.57 -152.94
N LYS A 425 -19.50 0.46 -152.46
CA LYS A 425 -20.67 1.21 -152.95
C LYS A 425 -21.05 2.49 -152.18
N GLY A 426 -20.40 2.82 -151.06
CA GLY A 426 -20.88 3.86 -150.12
C GLY A 426 -20.14 5.21 -150.13
N SER A 427 -19.13 5.38 -150.98
CA SER A 427 -18.13 6.46 -150.84
C SER A 427 -18.58 7.88 -151.28
N SER A 428 -19.77 8.08 -151.86
CA SER A 428 -20.15 9.35 -152.50
C SER A 428 -21.02 10.31 -151.65
N ALA A 429 -21.29 9.99 -150.38
CA ALA A 429 -22.30 10.72 -149.57
C ALA A 429 -21.73 11.59 -148.41
N LEU A 430 -20.41 11.63 -148.21
CA LEU A 430 -19.80 12.26 -147.03
C LEU A 430 -19.30 13.70 -147.26
N SER A 431 -19.33 14.22 -148.49
CA SER A 431 -18.68 15.49 -148.85
C SER A 431 -19.44 16.77 -148.43
N ASP A 432 -20.76 16.71 -148.25
CA ASP A 432 -21.60 17.92 -148.15
C ASP A 432 -21.84 18.43 -146.71
N SER A 433 -21.55 17.64 -145.68
CA SER A 433 -21.89 18.01 -144.29
C SER A 433 -20.80 18.78 -143.54
N MET A 434 -19.58 18.90 -144.09
CA MET A 434 -18.44 19.46 -143.34
C MET A 434 -18.29 20.99 -143.42
N VAL A 435 -18.93 21.67 -144.36
CA VAL A 435 -18.68 23.12 -144.60
C VAL A 435 -19.44 24.05 -143.62
N ARG A 436 -20.46 23.55 -142.90
CA ARG A 436 -21.36 24.42 -142.09
C ARG A 436 -20.97 24.57 -140.61
N TYR A 437 -20.00 23.80 -140.12
CA TYR A 437 -19.66 23.75 -138.68
C TYR A 437 -18.50 24.69 -138.28
N LEU A 438 -17.89 25.39 -139.23
CA LEU A 438 -16.61 26.09 -139.04
C LEU A 438 -16.72 27.61 -138.77
N GLU A 439 -17.91 28.20 -138.79
CA GLU A 439 -18.09 29.66 -138.60
C GLU A 439 -18.34 30.08 -137.13
N GLU A 440 -18.82 29.17 -136.27
CA GLU A 440 -19.21 29.50 -134.87
C GLU A 440 -18.04 29.49 -133.85
N ILE A 441 -16.90 28.88 -134.19
CA ILE A 441 -15.76 28.69 -133.27
C ILE A 441 -14.94 29.97 -133.05
N LYS A 442 -15.01 30.94 -133.96
CA LYS A 442 -14.17 32.16 -133.95
C LYS A 442 -14.52 33.14 -132.82
N THR A 443 -15.76 33.16 -132.35
CA THR A 443 -16.24 34.14 -131.37
C THR A 443 -15.95 33.72 -129.91
N LEU A 444 -15.69 32.43 -129.67
CA LEU A 444 -15.38 31.89 -128.34
C LEU A 444 -13.89 32.05 -127.94
N LEU A 445 -13.00 32.28 -128.92
CA LEU A 445 -11.54 32.28 -128.74
C LEU A 445 -10.95 33.61 -128.23
N SER A 446 -11.71 34.70 -128.20
CA SER A 446 -11.21 36.05 -127.87
C SER A 446 -11.34 36.47 -126.40
N SER A 447 -11.99 35.66 -125.55
CA SER A 447 -12.24 35.98 -124.13
C SER A 447 -11.21 35.36 -123.16
N MET A 448 -10.24 34.59 -123.66
CA MET A 448 -9.21 33.92 -122.84
C MET A 448 -7.92 34.73 -122.61
N ASP A 449 -7.72 35.86 -123.31
CA ASP A 449 -6.48 36.67 -123.21
C ASP A 449 -6.40 37.60 -121.97
N ILE A 450 -7.43 37.64 -121.12
CA ILE A 450 -7.48 38.50 -119.91
C ILE A 450 -7.36 37.71 -118.60
N LEU A 451 -7.70 36.42 -118.58
CA LEU A 451 -7.81 35.61 -117.36
C LEU A 451 -6.48 35.02 -116.83
N ILE A 452 -5.48 34.86 -117.69
CA ILE A 452 -4.26 34.08 -117.39
C ILE A 452 -3.23 34.82 -116.48
N PRO A 453 -2.98 36.14 -116.63
CA PRO A 453 -2.01 36.85 -115.78
C PRO A 453 -2.44 37.01 -114.30
N GLY A 454 -3.74 37.09 -114.01
CA GLY A 454 -4.26 37.24 -112.63
C GLY A 454 -4.19 35.97 -111.79
N MET A 455 -4.17 34.79 -112.43
CA MET A 455 -4.00 33.51 -111.75
C MET A 455 -2.55 33.27 -111.27
N ASP A 456 -1.55 33.78 -112.02
CA ASP A 456 -0.14 33.55 -111.73
C ASP A 456 0.35 34.37 -110.52
N GLU A 457 -0.21 35.57 -110.30
CA GLU A 457 0.07 36.42 -109.13
C GLU A 457 -0.57 35.86 -107.85
N THR A 458 -1.81 35.36 -107.94
CA THR A 458 -2.54 34.74 -106.81
C THR A 458 -1.92 33.42 -106.35
N LEU A 459 -1.37 32.61 -107.27
CA LEU A 459 -0.66 31.36 -106.93
C LEU A 459 0.66 31.61 -106.18
N LYS A 460 1.33 32.73 -106.46
CA LYS A 460 2.62 33.09 -105.84
C LYS A 460 2.47 33.45 -104.36
N ASP A 461 1.45 34.23 -104.02
CA ASP A 461 1.15 34.61 -102.63
C ASP A 461 0.63 33.42 -101.81
N THR A 462 -0.16 32.55 -102.43
CA THR A 462 -0.70 31.32 -101.79
C THR A 462 0.44 30.32 -101.47
N LYS A 463 1.44 30.22 -102.35
CA LYS A 463 2.63 29.40 -102.11
C LYS A 463 3.50 29.95 -100.97
N ALA A 464 3.70 31.26 -100.89
CA ALA A 464 4.46 31.88 -99.81
C ALA A 464 3.81 31.71 -98.42
N ALA A 465 2.47 31.67 -98.36
CA ALA A 465 1.73 31.37 -97.13
C ALA A 465 1.88 29.89 -96.70
N ALA A 466 1.79 28.95 -97.65
CA ALA A 466 2.00 27.51 -97.39
C ALA A 466 3.43 27.20 -96.91
N ASP A 467 4.45 27.83 -97.51
CA ASP A 467 5.85 27.66 -97.13
C ASP A 467 6.13 28.20 -95.70
N LYS A 468 5.47 29.31 -95.29
CA LYS A 468 5.51 29.79 -93.90
C LYS A 468 4.83 28.84 -92.92
N MET A 469 3.67 28.27 -93.26
CA MET A 469 2.99 27.27 -92.43
C MET A 469 3.84 25.99 -92.26
N GLN A 470 4.57 25.58 -93.30
CA GLN A 470 5.53 24.48 -93.23
C GLN A 470 6.71 24.80 -92.31
N SER A 471 7.26 26.01 -92.36
CA SER A 471 8.34 26.43 -91.45
C SER A 471 7.91 26.45 -89.98
N LEU A 472 6.66 26.83 -89.70
CA LEU A 472 6.08 26.81 -88.34
C LEU A 472 5.91 25.36 -87.84
N SER A 473 5.36 24.48 -88.68
CA SER A 473 5.19 23.05 -88.39
C SER A 473 6.53 22.32 -88.15
N THR A 474 7.61 22.73 -88.84
CA THR A 474 8.93 22.09 -88.69
C THR A 474 9.72 22.65 -87.49
N SER A 475 9.35 23.82 -86.97
CA SER A 475 9.99 24.46 -85.81
C SER A 475 9.44 24.02 -84.45
N LEU A 476 8.28 23.34 -84.44
CA LEU A 476 7.68 22.76 -83.25
C LEU A 476 8.16 21.31 -83.13
N ASP A 477 8.91 21.02 -82.06
CA ASP A 477 9.41 19.68 -81.77
C ASP A 477 8.24 18.80 -81.30
N ALA A 478 7.85 17.83 -82.15
CA ALA A 478 6.76 16.92 -81.88
C ALA A 478 7.04 16.05 -80.63
N ASP A 479 8.31 15.71 -80.40
CA ASP A 479 8.73 14.94 -79.23
C ASP A 479 8.61 15.79 -77.96
N ALA A 480 8.87 17.10 -78.02
CA ALA A 480 8.71 17.99 -76.87
C ALA A 480 7.24 18.24 -76.48
N ILE A 481 6.31 18.25 -77.45
CA ILE A 481 4.86 18.37 -77.19
C ILE A 481 4.29 17.04 -76.69
N ALA A 482 4.76 15.91 -77.24
CA ALA A 482 4.42 14.58 -76.74
C ALA A 482 4.93 14.38 -75.30
N ASP A 483 6.19 14.73 -75.01
CA ASP A 483 6.78 14.73 -73.68
C ASP A 483 6.03 15.65 -72.71
N LEU A 484 5.59 16.83 -73.16
CA LEU A 484 4.77 17.72 -72.33
C LEU A 484 3.39 17.11 -72.05
N SER A 485 2.78 16.43 -73.01
CA SER A 485 1.48 15.75 -72.87
C SER A 485 1.57 14.54 -71.92
N GLU A 486 2.63 13.74 -72.04
CA GLU A 486 2.93 12.60 -71.19
C GLU A 486 3.28 13.05 -69.77
N ASN A 487 4.13 14.08 -69.61
CA ASN A 487 4.44 14.65 -68.30
C ASN A 487 3.22 15.28 -67.64
N THR A 488 2.37 16.00 -68.38
CA THR A 488 1.14 16.61 -67.84
C THR A 488 0.13 15.54 -67.43
N SER A 489 0.00 14.47 -68.21
CA SER A 489 -0.82 13.29 -67.84
C SER A 489 -0.26 12.60 -66.60
N GLY A 490 1.06 12.38 -66.52
CA GLY A 490 1.72 11.78 -65.36
C GLY A 490 1.63 12.64 -64.10
N TYR A 491 1.65 13.97 -64.21
CA TYR A 491 1.40 14.88 -63.10
C TYR A 491 -0.07 14.84 -62.64
N ALA A 492 -1.03 14.77 -63.58
CA ALA A 492 -2.45 14.62 -63.26
C ALA A 492 -2.72 13.28 -62.54
N GLU A 493 -2.14 12.17 -63.00
CA GLU A 493 -2.24 10.86 -62.33
C GLU A 493 -1.66 10.87 -60.92
N LYS A 494 -0.53 11.55 -60.70
CA LYS A 494 0.07 11.71 -59.37
C LYS A 494 -0.80 12.54 -58.43
N ILE A 495 -1.41 13.62 -58.92
CA ILE A 495 -2.36 14.44 -58.16
C ILE A 495 -3.61 13.60 -57.81
N SER A 496 -4.11 12.80 -58.75
CA SER A 496 -5.23 11.89 -58.52
C SER A 496 -4.91 10.83 -57.46
N ALA A 497 -3.73 10.20 -57.54
CA ALA A 497 -3.26 9.21 -56.58
C ALA A 497 -3.05 9.80 -55.17
N TYR A 498 -2.57 11.04 -55.09
CA TYR A 498 -2.47 11.79 -53.83
C TYR A 498 -3.85 12.14 -53.28
N ASN A 499 -4.80 12.55 -54.13
CA ASN A 499 -6.17 12.85 -53.72
C ASN A 499 -6.88 11.59 -53.16
N SER A 500 -6.70 10.42 -53.80
CA SER A 500 -7.22 9.15 -53.26
C SER A 500 -6.59 8.75 -51.92
N GLN A 501 -5.35 9.17 -51.62
CA GLN A 501 -4.76 8.96 -50.30
C GLN A 501 -5.38 9.89 -49.26
N VAL A 502 -5.64 11.15 -49.62
CA VAL A 502 -6.35 12.11 -48.78
C VAL A 502 -7.77 11.64 -48.49
N GLU A 503 -8.48 11.08 -49.47
CA GLU A 503 -9.82 10.50 -49.26
C GLU A 503 -9.82 9.36 -48.24
N ARG A 504 -8.87 8.42 -48.34
CA ARG A 504 -8.75 7.34 -47.34
C ARG A 504 -8.41 7.86 -45.94
N TYR A 505 -7.62 8.92 -45.85
CA TYR A 505 -7.31 9.57 -44.58
C TYR A 505 -8.56 10.22 -43.97
N VAL A 506 -9.36 10.95 -44.76
CA VAL A 506 -10.63 11.54 -44.31
C VAL A 506 -11.63 10.46 -43.86
N GLU A 507 -11.79 9.38 -44.63
CA GLU A 507 -12.65 8.24 -44.25
C GLU A 507 -12.18 7.58 -42.94
N SER A 508 -10.86 7.50 -42.72
CA SER A 508 -10.30 6.94 -41.48
C SER A 508 -10.57 7.86 -40.27
N VAL A 509 -10.52 9.17 -40.46
CA VAL A 509 -10.86 10.18 -39.43
C VAL A 509 -12.37 10.14 -39.12
N GLU A 510 -13.23 9.98 -40.12
CA GLU A 510 -14.68 9.79 -39.92
C GLU A 510 -15.01 8.50 -39.17
N GLN A 511 -14.36 7.39 -39.51
CA GLN A 511 -14.50 6.12 -38.79
C GLN A 511 -14.00 6.22 -37.33
N LEU A 512 -12.94 6.99 -37.08
CA LEU A 512 -12.46 7.29 -35.74
C LEU A 512 -13.51 8.12 -34.96
N GLY A 513 -14.13 9.11 -35.60
CA GLY A 513 -15.23 9.88 -35.05
C GLY A 513 -16.41 8.99 -34.64
N GLN A 514 -16.86 8.08 -35.51
CA GLN A 514 -17.93 7.13 -35.20
C GLN A 514 -17.61 6.22 -34.00
N LYS A 515 -16.35 5.78 -33.87
CA LYS A 515 -15.91 4.98 -32.71
C LYS A 515 -15.87 5.80 -31.42
N ILE A 516 -15.50 7.08 -31.50
CA ILE A 516 -15.51 7.99 -30.36
C ILE A 516 -16.94 8.30 -29.92
N SER A 517 -17.88 8.53 -30.85
CA SER A 517 -19.30 8.71 -30.52
C SER A 517 -19.92 7.42 -29.92
N ALA A 518 -19.53 6.24 -30.41
CA ALA A 518 -19.95 4.97 -29.80
C ALA A 518 -19.37 4.77 -28.39
N LEU A 519 -18.12 5.21 -28.16
CA LEU A 519 -17.50 5.21 -26.83
C LEU A 519 -18.19 6.19 -25.88
N GLN A 520 -18.55 7.38 -26.36
CA GLN A 520 -19.35 8.37 -25.63
C GLN A 520 -20.71 7.79 -25.24
N GLU A 521 -21.42 7.16 -26.18
CA GLU A 521 -22.70 6.50 -25.90
C GLU A 521 -22.57 5.41 -24.82
N ASN A 522 -21.49 4.62 -24.86
CA ASN A 522 -21.21 3.62 -23.85
C ASN A 522 -20.86 4.23 -22.49
N ILE A 523 -20.11 5.33 -22.44
CA ILE A 523 -19.78 6.06 -21.21
C ILE A 523 -21.04 6.71 -20.61
N SER A 524 -21.91 7.30 -21.44
CA SER A 524 -23.20 7.84 -20.99
C SER A 524 -24.09 6.74 -20.41
N LYS A 525 -24.14 5.55 -21.02
CA LYS A 525 -24.88 4.39 -20.48
C LYS A 525 -24.36 3.91 -19.11
N ILE A 526 -23.06 4.06 -18.85
CA ILE A 526 -22.44 3.71 -17.56
C ILE A 526 -22.68 4.82 -16.52
N SER A 527 -22.66 6.09 -16.94
CA SER A 527 -22.83 7.25 -16.06
C SER A 527 -24.27 7.49 -15.62
N ASP A 528 -25.26 6.95 -16.33
CA ASP A 528 -26.70 7.15 -16.07
C ASP A 528 -27.24 6.15 -15.03
N GLY A 529 -26.53 5.99 -13.90
CA GLY A 529 -26.78 5.04 -12.78
C GLY A 529 -28.19 5.04 -12.16
N LYS A 530 -29.13 5.83 -12.70
CA LYS A 530 -30.57 5.84 -12.38
C LYS A 530 -31.25 4.47 -12.55
N ASN A 531 -30.76 3.59 -13.43
CA ASN A 531 -31.35 2.26 -13.59
C ASN A 531 -30.99 1.31 -12.44
N ILE A 532 -29.79 1.40 -11.85
CA ILE A 532 -29.34 0.44 -10.82
C ILE A 532 -30.04 0.72 -9.49
N SER A 533 -30.25 1.99 -9.10
CA SER A 533 -31.03 2.31 -7.90
C SER A 533 -32.50 1.90 -8.01
N GLN A 534 -33.13 2.05 -9.19
CA GLN A 534 -34.50 1.60 -9.42
C GLN A 534 -34.58 0.06 -9.38
N ILE A 535 -33.67 -0.65 -10.06
CA ILE A 535 -33.57 -2.12 -10.02
C ILE A 535 -33.31 -2.62 -8.59
N THR A 536 -32.48 -1.92 -7.81
CA THR A 536 -32.21 -2.30 -6.41
C THR A 536 -33.47 -2.14 -5.55
N SER A 537 -34.26 -1.09 -5.77
CA SER A 537 -35.55 -0.87 -5.10
C SER A 537 -36.56 -1.97 -5.47
N ASP A 538 -36.68 -2.29 -6.76
CA ASP A 538 -37.65 -3.27 -7.25
C ASP A 538 -37.29 -4.70 -6.81
N VAL A 539 -35.99 -5.04 -6.75
CA VAL A 539 -35.49 -6.34 -6.26
C VAL A 539 -35.64 -6.45 -4.72
N GLN A 540 -35.54 -5.33 -4.00
CA GLN A 540 -35.81 -5.29 -2.56
C GLN A 540 -37.31 -5.48 -2.26
N GLU A 541 -38.20 -4.83 -3.02
CA GLU A 541 -39.65 -5.04 -2.91
C GLU A 541 -40.05 -6.50 -3.24
N ALA A 542 -39.37 -7.12 -4.21
CA ALA A 542 -39.54 -8.54 -4.51
C ALA A 542 -39.04 -9.47 -3.38
N ALA A 543 -37.92 -9.15 -2.73
CA ALA A 543 -37.40 -9.92 -1.58
C ALA A 543 -38.36 -9.85 -0.38
N ASP A 544 -38.89 -8.66 -0.09
CA ASP A 544 -39.84 -8.44 1.01
C ASP A 544 -41.17 -9.15 0.75
N THR A 545 -41.68 -9.10 -0.49
CA THR A 545 -42.89 -9.82 -0.89
C THR A 545 -42.75 -11.34 -0.74
N LEU A 546 -41.59 -11.91 -1.09
CA LEU A 546 -41.33 -13.34 -0.92
C LEU A 546 -41.25 -13.74 0.56
N LYS A 547 -40.65 -12.88 1.38
CA LYS A 547 -40.57 -13.08 2.82
C LYS A 547 -41.96 -13.09 3.46
N ASP A 548 -42.80 -12.11 3.14
CA ASP A 548 -44.16 -12.01 3.68
C ASP A 548 -45.01 -13.23 3.30
N ASN A 549 -44.86 -13.73 2.08
CA ASN A 549 -45.56 -14.93 1.62
C ASN A 549 -45.12 -16.20 2.35
N ALA A 550 -43.82 -16.36 2.62
CA ALA A 550 -43.33 -17.48 3.42
C ALA A 550 -43.88 -17.43 4.86
N ASP A 551 -43.95 -16.24 5.45
CA ASP A 551 -44.48 -16.02 6.80
C ASP A 551 -46.01 -16.30 6.86
N ILE A 552 -46.76 -15.93 5.82
CA ILE A 552 -48.20 -16.29 5.67
C ILE A 552 -48.37 -17.81 5.55
N MET A 553 -47.61 -18.48 4.69
CA MET A 553 -47.70 -19.93 4.50
C MET A 553 -47.41 -20.70 5.80
N ASN A 554 -46.39 -20.28 6.57
CA ASN A 554 -46.08 -20.86 7.88
C ASN A 554 -47.22 -20.65 8.89
N THR A 555 -47.76 -19.43 8.98
CA THR A 555 -48.87 -19.09 9.88
C THR A 555 -50.12 -19.93 9.58
N GLN A 556 -50.39 -20.18 8.30
CA GLN A 556 -51.55 -20.97 7.87
C GLN A 556 -51.32 -22.47 8.12
N ALA A 557 -50.10 -22.97 7.93
CA ALA A 557 -49.75 -24.34 8.32
C ALA A 557 -49.88 -24.56 9.83
N GLU A 558 -49.43 -23.60 10.65
CA GLU A 558 -49.61 -23.62 12.11
C GLU A 558 -51.09 -23.61 12.51
N THR A 559 -51.92 -22.83 11.80
CA THR A 559 -53.37 -22.81 12.02
C THR A 559 -54.00 -24.17 11.73
N ILE A 560 -53.60 -24.83 10.63
CA ILE A 560 -54.05 -26.19 10.30
C ILE A 560 -53.56 -27.21 11.34
N GLU A 561 -52.31 -27.13 11.80
CA GLU A 561 -51.79 -28.00 12.86
C GLU A 561 -52.52 -27.79 14.20
N ASN A 562 -52.88 -26.56 14.52
CA ASN A 562 -53.69 -26.25 15.69
C ASN A 562 -55.11 -26.85 15.56
N TRP A 563 -55.72 -26.79 14.37
CA TRP A 563 -56.98 -27.49 14.11
C TRP A 563 -56.86 -29.00 14.27
N ILE A 564 -55.80 -29.62 13.72
CA ILE A 564 -55.51 -31.06 13.88
C ILE A 564 -55.33 -31.42 15.36
N SER A 565 -54.62 -30.59 16.12
CA SER A 565 -54.37 -30.80 17.55
C SER A 565 -55.66 -30.68 18.38
N SER A 566 -56.58 -29.80 17.99
CA SER A 566 -57.92 -29.66 18.60
C SER A 566 -58.94 -30.72 18.14
N ALA A 567 -58.69 -31.41 17.03
CA ALA A 567 -59.57 -32.44 16.46
C ALA A 567 -59.52 -33.78 17.24
N GLY A 568 -58.65 -33.90 18.25
CA GLY A 568 -58.61 -35.05 19.16
C GLY A 568 -59.87 -35.23 20.01
N GLU A 569 -60.76 -34.21 20.10
CA GLU A 569 -61.94 -34.27 20.99
C GLU A 569 -63.30 -33.90 20.34
N THR A 570 -63.38 -33.32 19.13
CA THR A 570 -64.66 -32.99 18.44
C THR A 570 -64.56 -32.95 16.90
N THR A 571 -65.70 -32.98 16.20
CA THR A 571 -65.83 -32.86 14.72
C THR A 571 -65.16 -31.59 14.17
N ILE A 572 -64.35 -31.74 13.12
CA ILE A 572 -63.64 -30.65 12.44
C ILE A 572 -64.64 -29.70 11.78
N ASP A 573 -64.63 -28.42 12.15
CA ASP A 573 -65.38 -27.38 11.45
C ASP A 573 -64.71 -27.04 10.12
N THR A 574 -65.13 -27.75 9.07
CA THR A 574 -64.61 -27.57 7.72
C THR A 574 -64.86 -26.14 7.20
N THR A 575 -65.78 -25.36 7.76
CA THR A 575 -66.08 -23.99 7.30
C THR A 575 -64.93 -23.03 7.60
N THR A 576 -64.28 -23.17 8.76
CA THR A 576 -63.11 -22.37 9.14
C THR A 576 -61.88 -22.82 8.32
N VAL A 577 -61.79 -24.12 8.02
CA VAL A 577 -60.75 -24.68 7.14
C VAL A 577 -60.92 -24.22 5.70
N ASP A 578 -62.15 -24.20 5.19
CA ASP A 578 -62.50 -23.73 3.85
C ASP A 578 -62.19 -22.24 3.69
N GLN A 579 -62.49 -21.44 4.71
CA GLN A 579 -62.16 -20.02 4.72
C GLN A 579 -60.64 -19.80 4.76
N GLY A 580 -59.91 -20.54 5.61
CA GLY A 580 -58.45 -20.47 5.66
C GLY A 580 -57.78 -20.89 4.34
N ILE A 581 -58.29 -21.94 3.69
CA ILE A 581 -57.81 -22.36 2.36
C ILE A 581 -58.17 -21.30 1.29
N SER A 582 -59.34 -20.68 1.37
CA SER A 582 -59.74 -19.58 0.49
C SER A 582 -58.85 -18.35 0.67
N ASP A 583 -58.52 -17.99 1.91
CA ASP A 583 -57.61 -16.89 2.22
C ASP A 583 -56.18 -17.19 1.76
N VAL A 584 -55.72 -18.44 1.92
CA VAL A 584 -54.45 -18.93 1.35
C VAL A 584 -54.46 -18.80 -0.17
N ARG A 585 -55.52 -19.24 -0.86
CA ARG A 585 -55.63 -19.09 -2.33
C ARG A 585 -55.61 -17.64 -2.77
N ASN A 586 -56.34 -16.77 -2.08
CA ASN A 586 -56.40 -15.34 -2.40
C ASN A 586 -55.05 -14.67 -2.19
N ASN A 587 -54.35 -14.99 -1.10
CA ASN A 587 -53.02 -14.45 -0.81
C ASN A 587 -51.97 -14.98 -1.80
N LEU A 588 -52.01 -16.28 -2.16
CA LEU A 588 -51.14 -16.85 -3.19
C LEU A 588 -51.42 -16.28 -4.58
N SER A 589 -52.68 -15.98 -4.90
CA SER A 589 -53.06 -15.32 -6.15
C SER A 589 -52.61 -13.85 -6.21
N ALA A 590 -52.60 -13.15 -5.07
CA ALA A 590 -52.05 -11.81 -4.96
C ALA A 590 -50.52 -11.81 -5.09
N ALA A 591 -49.85 -12.80 -4.50
CA ALA A 591 -48.42 -13.04 -4.63
C ALA A 591 -48.01 -13.36 -6.07
N GLU A 592 -48.76 -14.25 -6.75
CA GLU A 592 -48.55 -14.58 -8.16
C GLU A 592 -48.75 -13.36 -9.06
N SER A 593 -49.81 -12.56 -8.81
CA SER A 593 -50.06 -11.33 -9.56
C SER A 593 -48.93 -10.32 -9.40
N SER A 594 -48.40 -10.18 -8.19
CA SER A 594 -47.29 -9.27 -7.87
C SER A 594 -45.99 -9.73 -8.53
N LEU A 595 -45.67 -11.04 -8.50
CA LEU A 595 -44.50 -11.60 -9.18
C LEU A 595 -44.61 -11.56 -10.71
N SER A 596 -45.81 -11.78 -11.26
CA SER A 596 -46.06 -11.70 -12.71
C SER A 596 -46.01 -10.26 -13.27
N GLY A 597 -46.15 -9.26 -12.40
CA GLY A 597 -46.10 -7.84 -12.76
C GLY A 597 -44.69 -7.24 -12.80
N ILE A 598 -43.66 -8.00 -12.40
CA ILE A 598 -42.27 -7.55 -12.45
C ILE A 598 -41.80 -7.54 -13.91
N ASP A 599 -41.20 -6.42 -14.36
CA ASP A 599 -40.65 -6.29 -15.70
C ASP A 599 -39.31 -7.01 -15.82
N TYR A 600 -39.31 -8.16 -16.50
CA TYR A 600 -38.15 -9.02 -16.69
C TYR A 600 -37.16 -8.54 -17.76
N SER A 601 -37.52 -7.51 -18.54
CA SER A 601 -36.78 -7.13 -19.74
C SER A 601 -35.39 -6.53 -19.47
N THR A 602 -35.16 -6.05 -18.25
CA THR A 602 -33.94 -5.36 -17.82
C THR A 602 -33.12 -6.16 -16.79
N MET A 603 -33.59 -7.34 -16.39
CA MET A 603 -32.95 -8.17 -15.38
C MET A 603 -31.85 -9.07 -15.98
N ASP A 604 -30.74 -9.23 -15.26
CA ASP A 604 -29.72 -10.25 -15.54
C ASP A 604 -30.33 -11.66 -15.46
N GLU A 605 -29.73 -12.59 -16.21
CA GLU A 605 -30.19 -13.98 -16.34
C GLU A 605 -30.36 -14.68 -14.98
N GLY A 606 -29.47 -14.41 -14.02
CA GLY A 606 -29.52 -15.01 -12.69
C GLY A 606 -30.69 -14.50 -11.85
N ILE A 607 -30.97 -13.19 -11.90
CA ILE A 607 -32.10 -12.57 -11.18
C ILE A 607 -33.41 -12.99 -11.83
N ARG A 608 -33.47 -12.98 -13.15
CA ARG A 608 -34.62 -13.46 -13.91
C ARG A 608 -34.93 -14.92 -13.61
N ALA A 609 -33.91 -15.77 -13.54
CA ALA A 609 -34.05 -17.18 -13.17
C ALA A 609 -34.56 -17.36 -11.73
N ALA A 610 -34.13 -16.50 -10.79
CA ALA A 610 -34.60 -16.55 -9.41
C ALA A 610 -36.06 -16.11 -9.25
N VAL A 611 -36.48 -15.03 -9.93
CA VAL A 611 -37.87 -14.56 -9.91
C VAL A 611 -38.79 -15.56 -10.62
N GLN A 612 -38.35 -16.15 -11.74
CA GLN A 612 -39.08 -17.21 -12.44
C GLN A 612 -39.24 -18.46 -11.56
N ALA A 613 -38.17 -18.90 -10.89
CA ALA A 613 -38.24 -20.03 -9.96
C ALA A 613 -39.18 -19.75 -8.77
N ALA A 614 -39.25 -18.50 -8.31
CA ALA A 614 -40.16 -18.10 -7.25
C ALA A 614 -41.63 -18.05 -7.73
N LEU A 615 -41.88 -17.55 -8.95
CA LEU A 615 -43.19 -17.59 -9.59
C LEU A 615 -43.68 -19.03 -9.77
N GLU A 616 -42.81 -19.93 -10.25
CA GLU A 616 -43.10 -21.36 -10.40
C GLU A 616 -43.41 -22.01 -9.05
N ALA A 617 -42.68 -21.65 -7.98
CA ALA A 617 -42.94 -22.14 -6.62
C ALA A 617 -44.29 -21.64 -6.06
N VAL A 618 -44.64 -20.36 -6.28
CA VAL A 618 -45.94 -19.79 -5.87
C VAL A 618 -47.09 -20.42 -6.65
N GLN A 619 -46.91 -20.65 -7.96
CA GLN A 619 -47.89 -21.34 -8.80
C GLN A 619 -48.09 -22.80 -8.38
N ALA A 620 -47.01 -23.50 -8.03
CA ALA A 620 -47.08 -24.86 -7.50
C ALA A 620 -47.80 -24.91 -6.14
N ALA A 621 -47.53 -23.94 -5.25
CA ALA A 621 -48.20 -23.83 -3.95
C ALA A 621 -49.69 -23.50 -4.09
N ARG A 622 -50.05 -22.58 -5.00
CA ARG A 622 -51.44 -22.25 -5.33
C ARG A 622 -52.17 -23.45 -5.91
N SER A 623 -51.57 -24.15 -6.87
CA SER A 623 -52.12 -25.37 -7.45
C SER A 623 -52.34 -26.46 -6.39
N SER A 624 -51.44 -26.54 -5.41
CA SER A 624 -51.59 -27.46 -4.27
C SER A 624 -52.74 -27.06 -3.35
N ALA A 625 -52.92 -25.76 -3.09
CA ALA A 625 -54.05 -25.23 -2.29
C ALA A 625 -55.41 -25.34 -3.02
N ASP A 626 -55.43 -25.21 -4.35
CA ASP A 626 -56.61 -25.46 -5.19
C ASP A 626 -57.02 -26.94 -5.16
N GLY A 627 -56.06 -27.85 -5.02
CA GLY A 627 -56.29 -29.30 -4.92
C GLY A 627 -56.80 -29.80 -3.57
N ILE A 628 -56.90 -28.95 -2.55
CA ILE A 628 -57.41 -29.34 -1.23
C ILE A 628 -58.95 -29.37 -1.25
N ASP A 629 -59.52 -30.57 -1.27
CA ASP A 629 -60.95 -30.83 -1.15
C ASP A 629 -61.33 -31.30 0.27
N THR A 630 -61.76 -30.35 1.08
CA THR A 630 -62.24 -30.51 2.46
C THR A 630 -63.66 -31.05 2.56
N SER A 631 -64.41 -31.12 1.44
CA SER A 631 -65.81 -31.56 1.45
C SER A 631 -65.94 -33.04 1.89
N SER A 632 -64.89 -33.82 1.66
CA SER A 632 -64.74 -35.21 2.09
C SER A 632 -64.60 -35.40 3.61
N LEU A 633 -64.25 -34.34 4.36
CA LEU A 633 -64.03 -34.36 5.81
C LEU A 633 -65.30 -34.04 6.62
N LYS A 634 -66.39 -33.67 5.94
CA LYS A 634 -67.63 -33.24 6.59
C LYS A 634 -68.37 -34.45 7.21
N GLY A 635 -68.21 -34.63 8.51
CA GLY A 635 -68.96 -35.62 9.30
C GLY A 635 -68.32 -37.01 9.43
N GLN A 636 -67.02 -37.17 9.18
CA GLN A 636 -66.29 -38.43 9.42
C GLN A 636 -65.39 -38.38 10.67
N PRO A 637 -65.12 -39.53 11.33
CA PRO A 637 -64.12 -39.62 12.41
C PRO A 637 -62.71 -39.34 11.87
N SER A 638 -61.89 -38.72 12.71
CA SER A 638 -60.60 -38.06 12.47
C SER A 638 -59.57 -38.84 11.63
N ASP A 639 -59.70 -38.83 10.30
CA ASP A 639 -58.55 -38.95 9.41
C ASP A 639 -58.01 -37.55 9.10
N THR A 640 -57.10 -37.07 9.94
CA THR A 640 -56.44 -35.77 9.78
C THR A 640 -55.25 -35.82 8.81
N SER A 641 -54.97 -36.98 8.21
CA SER A 641 -53.83 -37.17 7.29
C SER A 641 -53.85 -36.21 6.10
N PRO A 642 -55.00 -35.89 5.46
CA PRO A 642 -55.06 -34.89 4.39
C PRO A 642 -54.71 -33.48 4.87
N LEU A 643 -55.18 -33.08 6.05
CA LEU A 643 -54.88 -31.79 6.66
C LEU A 643 -53.42 -31.70 7.11
N LYS A 644 -52.87 -32.80 7.65
CA LYS A 644 -51.46 -32.89 8.01
C LYS A 644 -50.57 -32.77 6.76
N ASN A 645 -50.92 -33.48 5.68
CA ASN A 645 -50.23 -33.37 4.40
C ASN A 645 -50.33 -31.95 3.83
N ALA A 646 -51.46 -31.27 3.98
CA ALA A 646 -51.61 -29.86 3.57
C ALA A 646 -50.72 -28.92 4.40
N ALA A 647 -50.66 -29.07 5.72
CA ALA A 647 -49.78 -28.30 6.60
C ALA A 647 -48.30 -28.56 6.31
N ASP A 648 -47.91 -29.83 6.14
CA ASP A 648 -46.54 -30.23 5.77
C ASP A 648 -46.15 -29.66 4.40
N THR A 649 -47.08 -29.66 3.43
CA THR A 649 -46.87 -29.07 2.09
C THR A 649 -46.73 -27.55 2.18
N LEU A 650 -47.56 -26.87 2.98
CA LEU A 650 -47.45 -25.42 3.19
C LEU A 650 -46.14 -25.04 3.87
N LYS A 651 -45.66 -25.79 4.87
CA LYS A 651 -44.34 -25.56 5.50
C LYS A 651 -43.18 -25.81 4.54
N SER A 652 -43.26 -26.86 3.73
CA SER A 652 -42.24 -27.16 2.71
C SER A 652 -42.16 -26.02 1.66
N ASN A 653 -43.31 -25.50 1.24
CA ASN A 653 -43.40 -24.37 0.31
C ASN A 653 -42.97 -23.04 0.97
N ALA A 654 -43.30 -22.83 2.25
CA ALA A 654 -42.84 -21.68 3.03
C ALA A 654 -41.31 -21.67 3.17
N SER A 655 -40.71 -22.82 3.47
CA SER A 655 -39.25 -22.96 3.58
C SER A 655 -38.55 -22.70 2.24
N SER A 656 -39.13 -23.19 1.13
CA SER A 656 -38.63 -22.94 -0.22
C SER A 656 -38.74 -21.46 -0.61
N THR A 657 -39.88 -20.81 -0.30
CA THR A 657 -40.12 -19.38 -0.54
C THR A 657 -39.21 -18.49 0.34
N SER A 658 -38.97 -18.87 1.60
CA SER A 658 -38.04 -18.18 2.51
C SER A 658 -36.59 -18.28 2.00
N THR A 659 -36.19 -19.43 1.47
CA THR A 659 -34.88 -19.61 0.84
C THR A 659 -34.74 -18.75 -0.42
N ALA A 660 -35.80 -18.61 -1.22
CA ALA A 660 -35.83 -17.70 -2.37
C ALA A 660 -35.70 -16.23 -1.93
N ALA A 661 -36.45 -15.81 -0.90
CA ALA A 661 -36.37 -14.46 -0.33
C ALA A 661 -34.94 -14.12 0.16
N GLN A 662 -34.28 -15.05 0.87
CA GLN A 662 -32.91 -14.86 1.34
C GLN A 662 -31.89 -14.73 0.19
N LYS A 663 -32.04 -15.50 -0.89
CA LYS A 663 -31.20 -15.38 -2.08
C LYS A 663 -31.41 -14.03 -2.79
N THR A 664 -32.66 -13.60 -2.93
CA THR A 664 -33.00 -12.29 -3.51
C THR A 664 -32.44 -11.15 -2.65
N GLN A 665 -32.49 -11.25 -1.32
CA GLN A 665 -31.88 -10.26 -0.42
C GLN A 665 -30.34 -10.24 -0.51
N GLY A 666 -29.69 -11.39 -0.71
CA GLY A 666 -28.26 -11.46 -1.02
C GLY A 666 -27.90 -10.76 -2.35
N ALA A 667 -28.80 -10.82 -3.33
CA ALA A 667 -28.67 -10.06 -4.58
C ALA A 667 -28.84 -8.55 -4.35
N VAL A 668 -29.77 -8.12 -3.50
CA VAL A 668 -29.91 -6.69 -3.11
C VAL A 668 -28.63 -6.16 -2.43
N GLN A 669 -28.02 -6.93 -1.53
CA GLN A 669 -26.75 -6.54 -0.89
C GLN A 669 -25.62 -6.39 -1.91
N SER A 670 -25.58 -7.28 -2.90
CA SER A 670 -24.60 -7.22 -3.99
C SER A 670 -24.85 -6.02 -4.93
N LEU A 671 -26.12 -5.69 -5.19
CA LEU A 671 -26.53 -4.53 -5.98
C LEU A 671 -26.23 -3.21 -5.25
N ASN A 672 -26.46 -3.12 -3.94
CA ASN A 672 -26.07 -1.95 -3.14
C ASN A 672 -24.55 -1.74 -3.14
N ALA A 673 -23.75 -2.80 -3.00
CA ALA A 673 -22.29 -2.71 -3.11
C ALA A 673 -21.83 -2.27 -4.51
N LEU A 674 -22.58 -2.64 -5.56
CA LEU A 674 -22.34 -2.21 -6.93
C LEU A 674 -22.72 -0.73 -7.13
N VAL A 675 -23.81 -0.25 -6.54
CA VAL A 675 -24.19 1.18 -6.51
C VAL A 675 -23.10 2.01 -5.83
N ASP A 676 -22.62 1.60 -4.65
CA ASP A 676 -21.54 2.29 -3.95
C ASP A 676 -20.23 2.33 -4.77
N THR A 677 -19.95 1.26 -5.51
CA THR A 677 -18.79 1.18 -6.42
C THR A 677 -18.97 2.15 -7.60
N VAL A 678 -20.16 2.19 -8.21
CA VAL A 678 -20.48 3.12 -9.32
C VAL A 678 -20.41 4.57 -8.86
N ASP A 679 -20.94 4.90 -7.67
CA ASP A 679 -20.89 6.25 -7.10
C ASP A 679 -19.46 6.70 -6.77
N SER A 680 -18.61 5.81 -6.25
CA SER A 680 -17.19 6.11 -6.00
C SER A 680 -16.35 6.26 -7.29
N THR A 681 -16.82 5.70 -8.41
CA THR A 681 -16.16 5.78 -9.73
C THR A 681 -16.73 6.91 -10.60
N GLY A 682 -17.88 7.48 -10.24
CA GLY A 682 -18.62 8.49 -11.03
C GLY A 682 -17.85 9.78 -11.29
N GLY A 683 -16.95 10.20 -10.37
CA GLY A 683 -16.06 11.35 -10.61
C GLY A 683 -15.09 11.10 -11.76
N ALA A 684 -14.46 9.92 -11.80
CA ALA A 684 -13.52 9.55 -12.86
C ALA A 684 -14.22 9.30 -14.21
N ILE A 685 -15.46 8.78 -14.18
CA ILE A 685 -16.28 8.58 -15.39
C ILE A 685 -16.75 9.92 -15.96
N THR A 686 -17.05 10.91 -15.12
CA THR A 686 -17.40 12.27 -15.56
C THR A 686 -16.19 12.97 -16.20
N GLU A 687 -15.01 12.86 -15.59
CA GLU A 687 -13.77 13.37 -16.19
C GLU A 687 -13.43 12.67 -17.52
N LEU A 688 -13.65 11.36 -17.61
CA LEU A 688 -13.48 10.59 -18.85
C LEU A 688 -14.50 11.01 -19.91
N HIS A 689 -15.75 11.26 -19.53
CA HIS A 689 -16.81 11.74 -20.42
C HIS A 689 -16.46 13.13 -21.00
N ASP A 690 -15.98 14.06 -20.16
CA ASP A 690 -15.56 15.39 -20.60
C ASP A 690 -14.32 15.34 -21.52
N ALA A 691 -13.36 14.46 -21.22
CA ALA A 691 -12.20 14.24 -22.08
C ALA A 691 -12.60 13.65 -23.45
N VAL A 692 -13.55 12.70 -23.47
CA VAL A 692 -14.09 12.11 -24.71
C VAL A 692 -14.89 13.12 -25.52
N ASN A 693 -15.67 14.01 -24.88
CA ASN A 693 -16.38 15.10 -25.57
C ASN A 693 -15.41 16.09 -26.24
N LYS A 694 -14.31 16.43 -25.56
CA LYS A 694 -13.28 17.30 -26.14
C LYS A 694 -12.59 16.62 -27.33
N LEU A 695 -12.28 15.33 -27.22
CA LEU A 695 -11.68 14.54 -28.29
C LEU A 695 -12.63 14.40 -29.50
N GLU A 696 -13.94 14.26 -29.26
CA GLU A 696 -14.96 14.26 -30.33
C GLU A 696 -14.96 15.58 -31.10
N GLN A 697 -14.90 16.72 -30.40
CA GLN A 697 -14.85 18.04 -31.03
C GLN A 697 -13.57 18.21 -31.88
N GLU A 698 -12.41 17.79 -31.35
CA GLU A 698 -11.14 17.88 -32.08
C GLU A 698 -11.13 16.99 -33.35
N VAL A 699 -11.77 15.81 -33.30
CA VAL A 699 -11.92 14.92 -34.47
C VAL A 699 -12.93 15.48 -35.48
N GLN A 700 -14.00 16.15 -35.04
CA GLN A 700 -14.94 16.85 -35.94
C GLN A 700 -14.28 18.02 -36.67
N ASP A 701 -13.46 18.83 -35.97
CA ASP A 701 -12.71 19.92 -36.58
C ASP A 701 -11.71 19.38 -37.62
N LEU A 702 -11.01 18.30 -37.29
CA LEU A 702 -10.07 17.63 -38.21
C LEU A 702 -10.78 17.01 -39.42
N ALA A 703 -11.97 16.44 -39.25
CA ALA A 703 -12.79 15.96 -40.36
C ALA A 703 -13.24 17.12 -41.28
N GLY A 704 -13.63 18.26 -40.69
CA GLY A 704 -13.97 19.48 -41.42
C GLY A 704 -12.81 20.02 -42.26
N ASP A 705 -11.60 20.03 -41.72
CA ASP A 705 -10.40 20.43 -42.46
C ASP A 705 -9.97 19.40 -43.52
N GLY A 706 -10.16 18.11 -43.23
CA GLY A 706 -10.01 17.03 -44.20
C GLY A 706 -10.94 17.18 -45.41
N GLN A 707 -12.20 17.59 -45.19
CA GLN A 707 -13.15 17.81 -46.28
C GLN A 707 -12.79 19.02 -47.14
N LYS A 708 -12.25 20.10 -46.56
CA LYS A 708 -11.73 21.25 -47.33
C LYS A 708 -10.53 20.84 -48.19
N LEU A 709 -9.63 20.00 -47.66
CA LEU A 709 -8.48 19.48 -48.38
C LEU A 709 -8.91 18.58 -49.54
N LYS A 710 -9.92 17.72 -49.32
CA LYS A 710 -10.55 16.89 -50.37
C LYS A 710 -11.14 17.74 -51.50
N ASN A 711 -11.92 18.77 -51.18
CA ASN A 711 -12.51 19.66 -52.19
C ASN A 711 -11.43 20.39 -53.01
N THR A 712 -10.33 20.79 -52.37
CA THR A 712 -9.18 21.42 -53.03
C THR A 712 -8.44 20.43 -53.93
N GLY A 713 -8.24 19.19 -53.47
CA GLY A 713 -7.62 18.12 -54.25
C GLY A 713 -8.44 17.73 -55.48
N SER A 714 -9.77 17.63 -55.36
CA SER A 714 -10.66 17.37 -56.51
C SER A 714 -10.64 18.52 -57.53
N SER A 715 -10.59 19.77 -57.07
CA SER A 715 -10.47 20.93 -57.97
C SER A 715 -9.13 20.94 -58.74
N LEU A 716 -8.04 20.49 -58.11
CA LEU A 716 -6.73 20.33 -58.74
C LEU A 716 -6.69 19.15 -59.74
N ASP A 717 -7.37 18.05 -59.43
CA ASP A 717 -7.52 16.89 -60.32
C ASP A 717 -8.32 17.26 -61.58
N ASP A 718 -9.42 18.00 -61.43
CA ASP A 718 -10.22 18.50 -62.55
C ASP A 718 -9.43 19.50 -63.43
N LEU A 719 -8.68 20.41 -62.81
CA LEU A 719 -7.81 21.34 -63.54
C LEU A 719 -6.69 20.60 -64.30
N GLY A 720 -6.11 19.56 -63.69
CA GLY A 720 -5.11 18.70 -64.31
C GLY A 720 -5.65 17.95 -65.53
N LYS A 721 -6.87 17.41 -65.46
CA LYS A 721 -7.55 16.77 -66.59
C LYS A 721 -7.87 17.77 -67.71
N GLN A 722 -8.40 18.94 -67.38
CA GLN A 722 -8.67 20.00 -68.37
C GLN A 722 -7.40 20.45 -69.10
N LEU A 723 -6.28 20.58 -68.38
CA LEU A 723 -4.99 20.92 -68.97
C LEU A 723 -4.47 19.80 -69.88
N SER A 724 -4.55 18.54 -69.45
CA SER A 724 -4.21 17.36 -70.27
C SER A 724 -5.05 17.31 -71.56
N ASP A 725 -6.36 17.50 -71.47
CA ASP A 725 -7.27 17.45 -72.63
C ASP A 725 -7.00 18.62 -73.59
N THR A 726 -6.66 19.80 -73.07
CA THR A 726 -6.25 20.95 -73.88
C THR A 726 -4.96 20.67 -74.64
N VAL A 727 -3.96 20.08 -73.98
CA VAL A 727 -2.67 19.70 -74.63
C VAL A 727 -2.87 18.62 -75.68
N LYS A 728 -3.72 17.60 -75.43
CA LYS A 728 -4.09 16.57 -76.43
C LYS A 728 -4.84 17.15 -77.62
N THR A 729 -5.75 18.10 -77.38
CA THR A 729 -6.47 18.77 -78.47
C THR A 729 -5.52 19.59 -79.35
N MET A 730 -4.52 20.24 -78.73
CA MET A 730 -3.48 20.99 -79.44
C MET A 730 -2.56 20.08 -80.27
N ASP A 731 -2.17 18.93 -79.71
CA ASP A 731 -1.39 17.89 -80.41
C ASP A 731 -2.13 17.32 -81.64
N ASN A 732 -3.41 16.98 -81.48
CA ASN A 732 -4.26 16.51 -82.58
C ASN A 732 -4.41 17.58 -83.69
N ALA A 733 -4.64 18.84 -83.32
CA ALA A 733 -4.78 19.93 -84.28
C ALA A 733 -3.48 20.19 -85.08
N LEU A 734 -2.31 20.06 -84.44
CA LEU A 734 -1.01 20.16 -85.09
C LEU A 734 -0.70 18.97 -86.00
N SER A 735 -1.05 17.75 -85.57
CA SER A 735 -0.91 16.52 -86.35
C SER A 735 -1.76 16.56 -87.63
N ASP A 736 -3.02 17.01 -87.52
CA ASP A 736 -3.92 17.11 -88.67
C ASP A 736 -3.50 18.20 -89.66
N LEU A 737 -2.96 19.33 -89.17
CA LEU A 737 -2.34 20.35 -90.01
C LEU A 737 -1.16 19.78 -90.82
N GLY A 738 -0.31 18.96 -90.18
CA GLY A 738 0.81 18.27 -90.83
C GLY A 738 0.39 17.28 -91.93
N LYS A 739 -0.73 16.58 -91.76
CA LYS A 739 -1.28 15.63 -92.75
C LYS A 739 -1.90 16.32 -93.97
N GLN A 740 -2.50 17.50 -93.80
CA GLN A 740 -3.17 18.23 -94.89
C GLN A 740 -2.20 19.04 -95.77
N LEU A 741 -1.06 19.48 -95.23
CA LEU A 741 -0.07 20.32 -95.93
C LEU A 741 0.48 19.73 -97.25
N PRO A 742 0.83 18.43 -97.34
CA PRO A 742 1.32 17.82 -98.59
C PRO A 742 0.28 17.78 -99.70
N GLY A 743 -1.00 17.59 -99.33
CA GLY A 743 -2.12 17.63 -100.27
C GLY A 743 -2.30 19.03 -100.88
N ILE A 744 -2.25 20.06 -100.04
CA ILE A 744 -2.32 21.46 -100.45
C ILE A 744 -1.14 21.84 -101.37
N GLN A 745 0.09 21.38 -101.08
CA GLN A 745 1.26 21.63 -101.95
C GLN A 745 1.17 20.90 -103.31
N THR A 746 0.58 19.71 -103.32
CA THR A 746 0.34 18.93 -104.54
C THR A 746 -0.72 19.60 -105.42
N GLU A 747 -1.81 20.08 -104.83
CA GLU A 747 -2.88 20.81 -105.55
C GLU A 747 -2.38 22.15 -106.12
N ILE A 748 -1.58 22.91 -105.38
CA ILE A 748 -0.94 24.16 -105.88
C ILE A 748 -0.03 23.88 -107.08
N SER A 749 0.74 22.78 -107.05
CA SER A 749 1.62 22.39 -108.17
C SER A 749 0.82 21.94 -109.40
N THR A 750 -0.27 21.20 -109.18
CA THR A 750 -1.18 20.73 -110.24
C THR A 750 -1.91 21.90 -110.91
N LEU A 751 -2.32 22.92 -110.14
CA LEU A 751 -2.94 24.16 -110.65
C LEU A 751 -1.95 24.98 -111.48
N LYS A 752 -0.66 25.03 -111.09
CA LYS A 752 0.39 25.70 -111.86
C LYS A 752 0.63 25.02 -113.21
N ASP A 753 0.78 23.70 -113.22
CA ASP A 753 0.97 22.92 -114.45
C ASP A 753 -0.25 23.04 -115.39
N THR A 754 -1.45 23.14 -114.83
CA THR A 754 -2.69 23.36 -115.58
C THR A 754 -2.75 24.75 -116.22
N ALA A 755 -2.34 25.80 -115.50
CA ALA A 755 -2.26 27.16 -116.02
C ALA A 755 -1.20 27.30 -117.13
N ASP A 756 -0.02 26.70 -116.95
CA ASP A 756 1.07 26.67 -117.95
C ASP A 756 0.65 25.87 -119.21
N THR A 757 -0.10 24.79 -119.05
CA THR A 757 -0.68 24.00 -120.16
C THR A 757 -1.77 24.76 -120.92
N LEU A 758 -2.65 25.51 -120.23
CA LEU A 758 -3.67 26.34 -120.86
C LEU A 758 -3.03 27.45 -121.73
N SER A 759 -1.98 28.10 -121.22
CA SER A 759 -1.21 29.13 -121.92
C SER A 759 -0.57 28.61 -123.23
N GLN A 760 -0.01 27.40 -123.20
CA GLN A 760 0.58 26.77 -124.39
C GLN A 760 -0.48 26.30 -125.41
N LYS A 761 -1.60 25.72 -124.95
CA LYS A 761 -2.68 25.25 -125.84
C LYS A 761 -3.41 26.41 -126.52
N ASN A 762 -3.63 27.54 -125.85
CA ASN A 762 -4.27 28.73 -126.42
C ASN A 762 -3.46 29.31 -127.61
N LYS A 763 -2.13 29.41 -127.47
CA LYS A 763 -1.21 29.84 -128.55
C LYS A 763 -1.20 28.88 -129.75
N LYS A 764 -1.32 27.57 -129.50
CA LYS A 764 -1.31 26.54 -130.56
C LYS A 764 -2.61 26.55 -131.38
N ILE A 765 -3.76 26.77 -130.74
CA ILE A 765 -5.08 26.86 -131.38
C ILE A 765 -5.18 28.11 -132.26
N GLN A 766 -4.69 29.26 -131.81
CA GLN A 766 -4.64 30.50 -132.61
C GLN A 766 -3.81 30.34 -133.90
N SER A 767 -2.72 29.55 -133.87
CA SER A 767 -1.86 29.31 -135.05
C SER A 767 -2.37 28.23 -136.03
N GLY A 768 -3.11 27.22 -135.55
CA GLY A 768 -3.61 26.11 -136.38
C GLY A 768 -4.88 26.43 -137.17
N TYR A 769 -5.75 27.29 -136.63
CA TYR A 769 -7.01 27.68 -137.27
C TYR A 769 -6.79 28.40 -138.62
N GLN A 770 -5.68 29.15 -138.74
CA GLN A 770 -5.33 29.92 -139.93
C GLN A 770 -4.62 29.08 -141.01
N SER A 771 -4.09 27.89 -140.67
CA SER A 771 -3.38 26.99 -141.59
C SER A 771 -4.25 25.90 -142.21
N ASN A 772 -5.34 25.48 -141.54
CA ASN A 772 -6.17 24.35 -141.99
C ASN A 772 -7.32 24.76 -142.93
N LEU A 773 -7.63 26.05 -143.04
CA LEU A 773 -8.66 26.59 -143.95
C LEU A 773 -8.22 26.56 -145.43
N SER A 774 -6.92 26.42 -145.71
CA SER A 774 -6.36 26.46 -147.08
C SER A 774 -5.94 25.10 -147.64
N ALA A 775 -5.88 24.04 -146.81
CA ALA A 775 -5.39 22.70 -147.21
C ALA A 775 -6.51 21.65 -147.40
N ALA A 776 -7.73 21.92 -146.95
CA ALA A 776 -8.84 20.98 -147.01
C ALA A 776 -9.47 20.81 -148.41
N GLY A 777 -9.21 21.74 -149.35
CA GLY A 777 -9.79 21.73 -150.70
C GLY A 777 -9.09 20.82 -151.72
N GLU A 778 -7.79 20.57 -151.61
CA GLU A 778 -7.02 19.86 -152.65
C GLU A 778 -6.77 18.37 -152.35
N GLN A 779 -6.93 17.92 -151.11
CA GLN A 779 -6.70 16.51 -150.74
C GLN A 779 -7.89 15.58 -151.08
N PHE A 780 -9.08 16.14 -151.32
CA PHE A 780 -10.31 15.37 -151.54
C PHE A 780 -10.38 14.71 -152.93
N GLU A 781 -9.75 15.27 -153.97
CA GLU A 781 -9.72 14.66 -155.31
C GLU A 781 -8.73 13.48 -155.42
N LYS A 782 -7.67 13.44 -154.61
CA LYS A 782 -6.61 12.42 -154.70
C LYS A 782 -6.96 11.08 -154.03
N ASN A 783 -7.86 11.10 -153.06
CA ASN A 783 -8.23 9.93 -152.28
C ASN A 783 -9.16 8.98 -153.05
N ALA A 784 -9.86 9.47 -154.08
CA ALA A 784 -10.81 8.67 -154.86
C ALA A 784 -10.13 7.59 -155.73
N ASP A 785 -8.97 7.89 -156.34
CA ASP A 785 -8.25 6.95 -157.23
C ASP A 785 -7.45 5.86 -156.48
N THR A 786 -7.05 6.12 -155.23
CA THR A 786 -6.26 5.17 -154.42
C THR A 786 -7.14 4.01 -153.88
N LEU A 787 -8.44 4.24 -153.73
CA LEU A 787 -9.40 3.28 -153.17
C LEU A 787 -9.72 2.10 -154.12
N ASP A 788 -9.58 2.29 -155.44
CA ASP A 788 -9.87 1.25 -156.45
C ASP A 788 -8.76 0.19 -156.53
N THR A 789 -7.49 0.60 -156.32
CA THR A 789 -6.33 -0.30 -156.41
C THR A 789 -6.18 -1.20 -155.18
N LEU A 790 -6.59 -0.73 -153.99
CA LEU A 790 -6.49 -1.47 -152.74
C LEU A 790 -7.49 -2.65 -152.65
N GLY A 791 -8.67 -2.51 -153.25
CA GLY A 791 -9.74 -3.50 -153.17
C GLY A 791 -9.39 -4.87 -153.78
N ASN A 792 -8.55 -4.88 -154.81
CA ASN A 792 -8.16 -6.10 -155.52
C ASN A 792 -7.07 -6.91 -154.80
N ALA A 793 -6.22 -6.27 -154.00
CA ALA A 793 -5.14 -6.95 -153.24
C ALA A 793 -5.64 -7.67 -151.98
N VAL A 794 -6.69 -7.15 -151.33
CA VAL A 794 -7.22 -7.72 -150.08
C VAL A 794 -7.98 -9.04 -150.32
N ASN A 795 -8.62 -9.22 -151.48
CA ASN A 795 -9.38 -10.42 -151.80
C ASN A 795 -8.50 -11.68 -151.95
N SER A 796 -7.22 -11.53 -152.32
CA SER A 796 -6.30 -12.66 -152.49
C SER A 796 -5.67 -13.15 -151.17
N GLY A 797 -5.53 -12.28 -150.16
CA GLY A 797 -4.95 -12.63 -148.85
C GLY A 797 -5.91 -13.37 -147.91
N ILE A 798 -7.22 -13.22 -148.12
CA ILE A 798 -8.27 -13.85 -147.29
C ILE A 798 -8.38 -15.36 -147.58
N THR A 799 -8.14 -15.79 -148.82
CA THR A 799 -8.19 -17.21 -149.21
C THR A 799 -7.05 -18.03 -148.57
N ASP A 800 -5.87 -17.45 -148.36
CA ASP A 800 -4.74 -18.12 -147.71
C ASP A 800 -4.93 -18.32 -146.19
N LEU A 801 -5.74 -17.49 -145.55
CA LEU A 801 -6.02 -17.56 -144.11
C LEU A 801 -6.99 -18.70 -143.73
N GLN A 802 -7.84 -19.15 -144.66
CA GLN A 802 -8.87 -20.17 -144.38
C GLN A 802 -8.36 -21.62 -144.46
N GLY A 803 -7.20 -21.89 -145.06
CA GLY A 803 -6.72 -23.26 -145.35
C GLY A 803 -5.74 -23.91 -144.35
N LYS A 804 -5.01 -23.14 -143.53
CA LYS A 804 -3.86 -23.69 -142.75
C LYS A 804 -3.88 -23.52 -141.22
N LYS A 805 -4.87 -22.88 -140.59
CA LYS A 805 -4.82 -22.49 -139.14
C LYS A 805 -5.97 -23.00 -138.23
N ASN A 806 -6.67 -24.08 -138.55
CA ASN A 806 -7.72 -24.63 -137.66
C ASN A 806 -7.19 -25.44 -136.45
N LYS A 807 -6.00 -26.07 -136.55
CA LYS A 807 -5.44 -26.90 -135.45
C LYS A 807 -5.07 -26.11 -134.18
N THR A 808 -4.76 -24.82 -134.33
CA THR A 808 -4.36 -23.95 -133.21
C THR A 808 -5.58 -23.51 -132.39
N ALA A 809 -6.72 -23.29 -133.04
CA ALA A 809 -7.99 -23.02 -132.38
C ALA A 809 -8.47 -24.22 -131.56
N ASP A 810 -8.40 -25.43 -132.14
CA ASP A 810 -8.74 -26.68 -131.43
C ASP A 810 -7.83 -26.94 -130.21
N SER A 811 -6.53 -26.64 -130.33
CA SER A 811 -5.58 -26.79 -129.20
C SER A 811 -5.85 -25.80 -128.08
N LEU A 812 -6.26 -24.56 -128.41
CA LEU A 812 -6.57 -23.52 -127.44
C LEU A 812 -7.87 -23.82 -126.67
N ILE A 813 -8.89 -24.36 -127.35
CA ILE A 813 -10.14 -24.81 -126.72
C ILE A 813 -9.87 -25.96 -125.74
N ASN A 814 -9.09 -26.97 -126.15
CA ASN A 814 -8.72 -28.09 -125.26
C ASN A 814 -7.85 -27.65 -124.07
N GLY A 815 -6.97 -26.67 -124.27
CA GLY A 815 -6.20 -26.04 -123.21
C GLY A 815 -7.08 -25.33 -122.18
N ALA A 816 -8.11 -24.60 -122.64
CA ALA A 816 -9.08 -23.95 -121.77
C ALA A 816 -9.91 -24.95 -120.94
N SER A 817 -10.36 -26.07 -121.55
CA SER A 817 -11.04 -27.14 -120.80
C SER A 817 -10.15 -27.81 -119.76
N SER A 818 -8.85 -27.96 -120.06
CA SER A 818 -7.86 -28.49 -119.10
C SER A 818 -7.58 -27.50 -117.96
N LEU A 819 -7.57 -26.19 -118.26
CA LEU A 819 -7.45 -25.11 -117.28
C LEU A 819 -8.67 -25.06 -116.34
N GLU A 820 -9.88 -25.21 -116.87
CA GLU A 820 -11.11 -25.25 -116.07
C GLU A 820 -11.11 -26.42 -115.06
N LYS A 821 -10.66 -27.61 -115.51
CA LYS A 821 -10.54 -28.79 -114.64
C LYS A 821 -9.47 -28.60 -113.56
N THR A 822 -8.32 -28.03 -113.93
CA THR A 822 -7.21 -27.77 -113.00
C THR A 822 -7.58 -26.68 -111.99
N GLY A 823 -8.26 -25.62 -112.43
CA GLY A 823 -8.81 -24.57 -111.57
C GLY A 823 -9.73 -25.13 -110.48
N LYS A 824 -10.68 -26.00 -110.83
CA LYS A 824 -11.56 -26.67 -109.86
C LYS A 824 -10.79 -27.45 -108.78
N THR A 825 -9.69 -28.11 -109.15
CA THR A 825 -8.84 -28.83 -108.20
C THR A 825 -8.07 -27.87 -107.28
N LEU A 826 -7.51 -26.78 -107.80
CA LEU A 826 -6.81 -25.79 -106.98
C LEU A 826 -7.77 -25.00 -106.06
N THR A 827 -8.98 -24.63 -106.52
CA THR A 827 -10.02 -24.00 -105.69
C THR A 827 -10.49 -24.93 -104.57
N ALA A 828 -10.58 -26.25 -104.82
CA ALA A 828 -10.87 -27.21 -103.76
C ALA A 828 -9.71 -27.31 -102.74
N GLY A 829 -8.46 -27.26 -103.20
CA GLY A 829 -7.28 -27.24 -102.34
C GLY A 829 -7.16 -25.96 -101.50
N SER A 830 -7.45 -24.79 -102.07
CA SER A 830 -7.44 -23.53 -101.31
C SER A 830 -8.54 -23.50 -100.26
N LYS A 831 -9.73 -24.04 -100.55
CA LYS A 831 -10.80 -24.19 -99.56
C LYS A 831 -10.42 -25.09 -98.38
N GLN A 832 -9.68 -26.18 -98.63
CA GLN A 832 -9.14 -27.03 -97.55
C GLN A 832 -8.12 -26.28 -96.68
N ILE A 833 -7.30 -25.41 -97.29
CA ILE A 833 -6.36 -24.54 -96.56
C ILE A 833 -7.14 -23.51 -95.73
N GLU A 834 -8.20 -22.89 -96.26
CA GLU A 834 -9.05 -21.97 -95.50
C GLU A 834 -9.71 -22.63 -94.28
N GLU A 835 -10.21 -23.87 -94.43
CA GLU A 835 -10.79 -24.64 -93.33
C GLU A 835 -9.73 -24.97 -92.25
N ALA A 836 -8.52 -25.34 -92.66
CA ALA A 836 -7.41 -25.58 -91.73
C ALA A 836 -6.94 -24.30 -91.03
N LEU A 837 -6.87 -23.17 -91.75
CA LEU A 837 -6.54 -21.86 -91.18
C LEU A 837 -7.62 -21.38 -90.20
N ALA A 838 -8.90 -21.66 -90.46
CA ALA A 838 -9.99 -21.34 -89.53
C ALA A 838 -9.91 -22.14 -88.22
N GLN A 839 -9.56 -23.43 -88.29
CA GLN A 839 -9.33 -24.25 -87.09
C GLN A 839 -8.13 -23.77 -86.29
N LEU A 840 -7.03 -23.44 -86.96
CA LEU A 840 -5.82 -22.96 -86.30
C LEU A 840 -6.01 -21.54 -85.72
N GLN A 841 -6.75 -20.66 -86.42
CA GLN A 841 -7.18 -19.35 -85.91
C GLN A 841 -8.02 -19.51 -84.64
N SER A 842 -8.95 -20.48 -84.61
CA SER A 842 -9.75 -20.77 -83.41
C SER A 842 -8.88 -21.22 -82.22
N GLY A 843 -7.85 -22.05 -82.48
CA GLY A 843 -6.88 -22.46 -81.47
C GLY A 843 -6.01 -21.31 -80.94
N VAL A 844 -5.57 -20.40 -81.83
CA VAL A 844 -4.80 -19.20 -81.44
C VAL A 844 -5.66 -18.21 -80.65
N LEU A 845 -6.94 -18.04 -80.99
CA LEU A 845 -7.88 -17.23 -80.22
C LEU A 845 -8.11 -17.80 -78.81
N ALA A 846 -8.25 -19.13 -78.69
CA ALA A 846 -8.34 -19.78 -77.39
C ALA A 846 -7.05 -19.59 -76.57
N LEU A 847 -5.88 -19.65 -77.22
CA LEU A 847 -4.60 -19.38 -76.58
C LEU A 847 -4.47 -17.92 -76.12
N SER A 848 -4.90 -16.95 -76.95
CA SER A 848 -4.92 -15.52 -76.60
C SER A 848 -5.80 -15.28 -75.38
N SER A 849 -7.01 -15.84 -75.34
CA SER A 849 -7.93 -15.74 -74.19
C SER A 849 -7.34 -16.33 -72.90
N ASN A 850 -6.76 -17.54 -72.98
CA ASN A 850 -6.12 -18.17 -71.83
C ASN A 850 -4.87 -17.39 -71.37
N SER A 851 -4.09 -16.82 -72.29
CA SER A 851 -2.92 -16.00 -71.97
C SER A 851 -3.31 -14.68 -71.29
N SER A 852 -4.44 -14.10 -71.68
CA SER A 852 -5.02 -12.92 -71.03
C SER A 852 -5.42 -13.24 -69.58
N THR A 853 -6.06 -14.40 -69.36
CA THR A 853 -6.43 -14.89 -68.01
C THR A 853 -5.19 -15.07 -67.13
N LEU A 854 -4.13 -15.65 -67.70
CA LEU A 854 -2.87 -15.88 -66.99
C LEU A 854 -2.16 -14.56 -66.62
N THR A 855 -2.21 -13.57 -67.53
CA THR A 855 -1.70 -12.21 -67.27
C THR A 855 -2.49 -11.54 -66.14
N SER A 856 -3.83 -11.62 -66.15
CA SER A 856 -4.65 -11.09 -65.06
C SER A 856 -4.35 -11.77 -63.71
N GLY A 857 -4.14 -13.09 -63.70
CA GLY A 857 -3.73 -13.82 -62.50
C GLY A 857 -2.36 -13.39 -61.97
N ALA A 858 -1.41 -13.10 -62.85
CA ALA A 858 -0.10 -12.60 -62.47
C ALA A 858 -0.17 -11.16 -61.92
N ASP A 859 -0.97 -10.28 -62.53
CA ASP A 859 -1.21 -8.92 -62.03
C ASP A 859 -1.90 -8.95 -60.64
N GLN A 860 -2.82 -9.90 -60.41
CA GLN A 860 -3.41 -10.13 -59.09
C GLN A 860 -2.35 -10.57 -58.08
N LEU A 861 -1.42 -11.45 -58.47
CA LEU A 861 -0.34 -11.92 -57.59
C LEU A 861 0.62 -10.80 -57.20
N VAL A 862 0.94 -9.90 -58.13
CA VAL A 862 1.71 -8.67 -57.85
C VAL A 862 0.98 -7.78 -56.86
N SER A 863 -0.33 -7.58 -57.07
CA SER A 863 -1.18 -6.76 -56.19
C SER A 863 -1.24 -7.32 -54.77
N SER A 864 -1.46 -8.64 -54.62
CA SER A 864 -1.45 -9.31 -53.31
C SER A 864 -0.06 -9.33 -52.68
N GLY A 865 1.01 -9.45 -53.48
CA GLY A 865 2.39 -9.32 -53.00
C GLY A 865 2.66 -7.96 -52.37
N LYS A 866 2.18 -6.88 -53.01
CA LYS A 866 2.26 -5.52 -52.46
C LYS A 866 1.52 -5.38 -51.13
N GLN A 867 0.28 -5.90 -51.04
CA GLN A 867 -0.47 -5.89 -49.78
C GLN A 867 0.26 -6.65 -48.66
N LEU A 868 0.84 -7.80 -48.98
CA LEU A 868 1.64 -8.57 -48.01
C LEU A 868 2.89 -7.81 -47.58
N ASN A 869 3.53 -7.07 -48.51
CA ASN A 869 4.71 -6.26 -48.22
C ASN A 869 4.39 -5.09 -47.28
N ASP A 870 3.25 -4.43 -47.51
CA ASP A 870 2.74 -3.37 -46.66
C ASP A 870 2.46 -3.91 -45.25
N GLY A 871 1.80 -5.06 -45.13
CA GLY A 871 1.54 -5.73 -43.85
C GLY A 871 2.82 -6.16 -43.12
N ALA A 872 3.80 -6.70 -43.83
CA ALA A 872 5.11 -7.06 -43.25
C ALA A 872 5.87 -5.81 -42.78
N SER A 873 5.77 -4.70 -43.51
CA SER A 873 6.36 -3.41 -43.12
C SER A 873 5.68 -2.83 -41.88
N GLN A 874 4.35 -2.92 -41.78
CA GLN A 874 3.59 -2.52 -40.59
C GLN A 874 3.99 -3.36 -39.38
N LEU A 875 4.13 -4.69 -39.53
CA LEU A 875 4.61 -5.57 -38.48
C LEU A 875 6.02 -5.20 -38.02
N ALA A 876 6.94 -4.93 -38.95
CA ALA A 876 8.31 -4.51 -38.65
C ALA A 876 8.34 -3.19 -37.88
N SER A 877 7.54 -2.21 -38.31
CA SER A 877 7.39 -0.93 -37.61
C SER A 877 6.80 -1.10 -36.21
N GLY A 878 5.72 -1.86 -36.07
CA GLY A 878 5.07 -2.12 -34.78
C GLY A 878 6.00 -2.86 -33.80
N ALA A 879 6.75 -3.84 -34.30
CA ALA A 879 7.77 -4.53 -33.51
C ALA A 879 8.93 -3.62 -33.12
N GLY A 880 9.31 -2.65 -33.97
CA GLY A 880 10.28 -1.61 -33.64
C GLY A 880 9.80 -0.67 -32.53
N SER A 881 8.54 -0.26 -32.57
CA SER A 881 7.90 0.52 -31.50
C SER A 881 7.84 -0.26 -30.19
N LEU A 882 7.48 -1.55 -30.25
CA LEU A 882 7.49 -2.42 -29.08
C LEU A 882 8.89 -2.54 -28.47
N ALA A 883 9.92 -2.79 -29.29
CA ALA A 883 11.31 -2.86 -28.84
C ALA A 883 11.77 -1.55 -28.17
N SER A 884 11.39 -0.41 -28.72
CA SER A 884 11.69 0.90 -28.14
C SER A 884 10.98 1.10 -26.79
N GLY A 885 9.70 0.72 -26.71
CA GLY A 885 8.92 0.78 -25.46
C GLY A 885 9.49 -0.15 -24.37
N THR A 886 9.93 -1.35 -24.73
CA THR A 886 10.54 -2.30 -23.79
C THR A 886 11.92 -1.83 -23.31
N GLN A 887 12.65 -1.08 -24.14
CA GLN A 887 13.91 -0.46 -23.74
C GLN A 887 13.70 0.70 -22.77
N ALA A 888 12.65 1.50 -22.96
CA ALA A 888 12.23 2.52 -22.01
C ALA A 888 11.80 1.88 -20.67
N LEU A 889 11.00 0.80 -20.72
CA LEU A 889 10.62 0.03 -19.53
C LEU A 889 11.84 -0.47 -18.77
N LYS A 890 12.81 -1.09 -19.46
CA LYS A 890 14.06 -1.55 -18.85
C LYS A 890 14.82 -0.41 -18.16
N SER A 891 14.94 0.74 -18.83
CA SER A 891 15.59 1.92 -18.25
C SER A 891 14.86 2.42 -16.99
N GLY A 892 13.53 2.38 -16.99
CA GLY A 892 12.72 2.65 -15.81
C GLY A 892 12.94 1.64 -14.68
N MET A 893 13.09 0.35 -15.00
CA MET A 893 13.38 -0.70 -14.02
C MET A 893 14.77 -0.58 -13.41
N GLN A 894 15.77 -0.17 -14.17
CA GLN A 894 17.10 0.16 -13.63
C GLN A 894 17.05 1.34 -12.65
N THR A 895 16.21 2.33 -12.95
CA THR A 895 15.99 3.48 -12.04
C THR A 895 15.30 3.01 -10.76
N LEU A 896 14.26 2.16 -10.87
CA LEU A 896 13.58 1.57 -9.72
C LEU A 896 14.54 0.73 -8.87
N SER A 897 15.31 -0.16 -9.49
CA SER A 897 16.32 -0.99 -8.81
C SER A 897 17.34 -0.12 -8.06
N SER A 898 17.83 0.96 -8.67
CA SER A 898 18.74 1.91 -8.02
C SER A 898 18.07 2.63 -6.82
N GLY A 899 16.81 3.04 -6.97
CA GLY A 899 16.04 3.66 -5.89
C GLY A 899 15.78 2.71 -4.73
N VAL A 900 15.49 1.44 -5.02
CA VAL A 900 15.34 0.39 -4.01
C VAL A 900 16.67 0.08 -3.32
N GLY A 901 17.78 0.06 -4.04
CA GLY A 901 19.11 -0.06 -3.43
C GLY A 901 19.40 1.08 -2.45
N THR A 902 19.02 2.32 -2.79
CA THR A 902 19.15 3.47 -1.87
C THR A 902 18.27 3.31 -0.62
N LEU A 903 17.06 2.75 -0.78
CA LEU A 903 16.18 2.43 0.35
C LEU A 903 16.76 1.32 1.24
N SER A 904 17.41 0.31 0.63
CA SER A 904 18.11 -0.80 1.30
C SER A 904 19.22 -0.26 2.18
N ASP A 905 20.11 0.56 1.62
CA ASP A 905 21.17 1.25 2.36
C ASP A 905 20.63 2.11 3.51
N GLY A 906 19.47 2.75 3.31
CA GLY A 906 18.80 3.55 4.33
C GLY A 906 18.24 2.72 5.48
N ALA A 907 17.64 1.56 5.17
CA ALA A 907 17.11 0.62 6.15
C ALA A 907 18.24 0.00 6.99
N ASP A 908 19.37 -0.34 6.37
CA ASP A 908 20.54 -0.87 7.07
C ASP A 908 21.15 0.17 8.02
N LYS A 909 21.27 1.43 7.59
CA LYS A 909 21.70 2.53 8.47
C LYS A 909 20.74 2.74 9.65
N LEU A 910 19.44 2.63 9.42
CA LEU A 910 18.44 2.75 10.48
C LEU A 910 18.56 1.61 11.48
N LYS A 911 18.80 0.39 11.00
CA LYS A 911 19.05 -0.80 11.84
C LYS A 911 20.30 -0.63 12.70
N ASP A 912 21.42 -0.21 12.11
CA ASP A 912 22.66 0.05 12.83
C ASP A 912 22.47 1.13 13.92
N ALA A 913 21.79 2.22 13.58
CA ALA A 913 21.49 3.29 14.54
C ALA A 913 20.55 2.82 15.66
N SER A 914 19.56 1.97 15.36
CA SER A 914 18.67 1.41 16.36
C SER A 914 19.42 0.49 17.33
N GLY A 915 20.34 -0.34 16.83
CA GLY A 915 21.23 -1.14 17.67
C GLY A 915 22.03 -0.30 18.67
N GLN A 916 22.57 0.86 18.24
CA GLN A 916 23.27 1.78 19.13
C GLN A 916 22.38 2.37 20.23
N VAL A 917 21.13 2.71 19.90
CA VAL A 917 20.17 3.23 20.88
C VAL A 917 19.76 2.13 21.87
N GLN A 918 19.54 0.90 21.41
CA GLN A 918 19.23 -0.25 22.27
C GLN A 918 20.37 -0.53 23.26
N GLU A 919 21.63 -0.43 22.80
CA GLU A 919 22.80 -0.56 23.67
C GLU A 919 22.84 0.56 24.74
N GLY A 920 22.54 1.80 24.33
CA GLY A 920 22.44 2.94 25.24
C GLY A 920 21.34 2.79 26.30
N ILE A 921 20.16 2.32 25.90
CA ILE A 921 19.05 2.03 26.81
C ILE A 921 19.40 0.89 27.77
N SER A 922 20.11 -0.14 27.31
CA SER A 922 20.57 -1.24 28.16
C SER A 922 21.54 -0.75 29.24
N LYS A 923 22.49 0.13 28.89
CA LYS A 923 23.38 0.78 29.86
C LYS A 923 22.62 1.66 30.85
N LEU A 924 21.61 2.39 30.38
CA LEU A 924 20.74 3.21 31.24
C LEU A 924 19.94 2.36 32.23
N SER A 925 19.39 1.21 31.78
CA SER A 925 18.67 0.25 32.63
C SER A 925 19.57 -0.28 33.74
N GLU A 926 20.79 -0.71 33.40
CA GLU A 926 21.76 -1.20 34.39
C GLU A 926 22.17 -0.12 35.40
N GLY A 927 22.38 1.12 34.93
CA GLY A 927 22.66 2.26 35.80
C GLY A 927 21.50 2.62 36.74
N ALA A 928 20.27 2.64 36.23
CA ALA A 928 19.07 2.92 37.02
C ALA A 928 18.83 1.85 38.09
N LYS A 929 19.06 0.58 37.75
CA LYS A 929 19.00 -0.54 38.70
C LYS A 929 20.04 -0.41 39.80
N THR A 930 21.29 -0.12 39.44
CA THR A 930 22.38 0.11 40.40
C THR A 930 22.05 1.26 41.37
N LEU A 931 21.48 2.36 40.85
CA LEU A 931 21.04 3.48 41.68
C LEU A 931 19.89 3.09 42.63
N SER A 932 18.89 2.37 42.13
CA SER A 932 17.76 1.86 42.93
C SER A 932 18.23 0.93 44.05
N ASP A 933 19.16 0.01 43.75
CA ASP A 933 19.73 -0.91 44.73
C ASP A 933 20.56 -0.16 45.79
N GLY A 934 21.39 0.79 45.36
CA GLY A 934 22.14 1.66 46.27
C GLY A 934 21.25 2.49 47.19
N GLN A 935 20.17 3.06 46.66
CA GLN A 935 19.22 3.85 47.44
C GLN A 935 18.41 2.98 48.42
N THR A 936 18.09 1.74 48.02
CA THR A 936 17.47 0.75 48.91
C THR A 936 18.40 0.41 50.07
N LYS A 937 19.70 0.22 49.80
CA LYS A 937 20.70 -0.02 50.83
C LYS A 937 20.83 1.18 51.78
N PHE A 938 20.96 2.39 51.25
CA PHE A 938 21.04 3.62 52.05
C PHE A 938 19.82 3.80 52.98
N TYR A 939 18.60 3.56 52.46
CA TYR A 939 17.39 3.64 53.25
C TYR A 939 17.35 2.59 54.37
N LYS A 940 17.57 1.31 54.04
CA LYS A 940 17.43 0.20 54.99
C LYS A 940 18.56 0.14 56.02
N GLU A 941 19.81 0.29 55.57
CA GLU A 941 20.98 0.08 56.41
C GLU A 941 21.46 1.36 57.10
N GLY A 942 21.22 2.53 56.50
CA GLY A 942 21.61 3.81 57.09
C GLY A 942 20.45 4.47 57.83
N VAL A 943 19.48 4.98 57.08
CA VAL A 943 18.44 5.86 57.63
C VAL A 943 17.50 5.13 58.58
N LYS A 944 17.02 3.93 58.22
CA LYS A 944 16.10 3.17 59.06
C LYS A 944 16.75 2.69 60.37
N LYS A 945 18.02 2.25 60.34
CA LYS A 945 18.74 1.89 61.56
C LYS A 945 18.91 3.09 62.49
N LEU A 946 19.22 4.26 61.94
CA LEU A 946 19.33 5.50 62.71
C LEU A 946 17.97 5.94 63.29
N ASP A 947 16.88 5.80 62.52
CA ASP A 947 15.50 6.02 62.95
C ASP A 947 15.13 5.12 64.12
N ASP A 948 15.42 3.82 64.01
CA ASP A 948 15.16 2.85 65.06
C ASP A 948 16.00 3.17 66.32
N GLY A 949 17.30 3.45 66.19
CA GLY A 949 18.16 3.77 67.33
C GLY A 949 17.73 5.01 68.12
N VAL A 950 17.32 6.08 67.44
CA VAL A 950 16.90 7.33 68.12
C VAL A 950 15.45 7.25 68.61
N ASN A 951 14.50 6.85 67.75
CA ASN A 951 13.08 6.92 68.09
C ASN A 951 12.60 5.76 68.97
N LYS A 952 13.35 4.65 69.05
CA LYS A 952 12.99 3.49 69.85
C LYS A 952 13.91 3.33 71.05
N ASP A 953 15.20 3.15 70.82
CA ASP A 953 16.12 2.71 71.88
C ASP A 953 16.46 3.87 72.82
N LEU A 954 16.97 4.99 72.29
CA LEU A 954 17.29 6.18 73.09
C LEU A 954 16.05 6.76 73.78
N LYS A 955 14.92 6.86 73.07
CA LYS A 955 13.66 7.35 73.64
C LYS A 955 13.19 6.51 74.83
N ASN A 956 13.24 5.17 74.71
CA ASN A 956 12.80 4.28 75.78
C ASN A 956 13.65 4.47 77.06
N VAL A 957 14.97 4.62 76.92
CA VAL A 957 15.86 4.86 78.07
C VAL A 957 15.56 6.21 78.73
N ILE A 958 15.36 7.28 77.94
CA ILE A 958 15.02 8.61 78.48
C ILE A 958 13.65 8.60 79.18
N ASP A 959 12.63 8.01 78.58
CA ASP A 959 11.28 7.93 79.16
C ASP A 959 11.32 7.16 80.51
N ARG A 960 12.16 6.12 80.61
CA ARG A 960 12.38 5.35 81.86
C ARG A 960 13.16 6.13 82.91
N PHE A 961 14.20 6.85 82.50
CA PHE A 961 14.97 7.68 83.41
C PHE A 961 14.12 8.83 83.99
N LYS A 962 13.27 9.47 83.16
CA LYS A 962 12.26 10.43 83.63
C LYS A 962 11.27 9.80 84.63
N ALA A 963 10.88 8.55 84.41
CA ALA A 963 9.98 7.84 85.31
C ALA A 963 10.62 7.46 86.65
N LEU A 964 11.94 7.22 86.68
CA LEU A 964 12.71 6.94 87.91
C LEU A 964 12.86 8.18 88.80
N LYS A 965 12.86 9.38 88.22
CA LYS A 965 12.84 10.66 88.95
C LYS A 965 11.44 11.11 89.41
N ALA A 966 10.40 10.33 89.12
CA ALA A 966 9.05 10.71 89.51
C ALA A 966 8.86 10.53 91.03
N GLU A 967 8.12 11.44 91.65
CA GLU A 967 7.92 11.52 93.11
C GLU A 967 7.38 10.22 93.73
N ASP A 968 6.53 9.49 93.02
CA ASP A 968 5.96 8.20 93.43
C ASP A 968 6.89 6.99 93.20
N VAL A 969 8.11 7.24 92.69
CA VAL A 969 9.18 6.24 92.50
C VAL A 969 10.40 6.58 93.36
N SER A 970 10.69 7.86 93.63
CA SER A 970 11.70 8.27 94.61
C SER A 970 11.36 7.75 96.01
N TYR A 971 12.38 7.37 96.77
CA TYR A 971 12.21 6.91 98.15
C TYR A 971 12.71 7.99 99.11
N ASP A 972 11.80 8.74 99.70
CA ASP A 972 12.11 10.01 100.35
C ASP A 972 11.62 10.08 101.81
N SER A 973 11.02 8.98 102.31
CA SER A 973 10.70 8.82 103.73
C SER A 973 10.58 7.33 104.11
N PHE A 974 11.12 6.97 105.28
CA PHE A 974 10.99 5.61 105.82
C PHE A 974 9.86 5.51 106.86
N THR A 975 9.64 6.53 107.68
CA THR A 975 8.59 6.55 108.72
C THR A 975 7.30 7.24 108.27
N GLN A 976 7.23 7.64 107.00
CA GLN A 976 6.22 8.51 106.38
C GLN A 976 6.40 9.98 106.77
N ARG A 977 5.74 10.89 106.04
CA ARG A 977 5.70 12.33 106.32
C ARG A 977 4.33 12.87 105.98
N SER A 978 4.01 14.08 106.44
CA SER A 978 2.82 14.79 106.00
C SER A 978 2.99 15.35 104.57
N ASP A 979 1.87 15.57 103.88
CA ASP A 979 1.84 16.03 102.47
C ASP A 979 2.50 17.41 102.26
N ASP A 980 2.66 18.20 103.33
CA ASP A 980 3.27 19.54 103.34
C ASP A 980 4.76 19.56 103.74
N MET A 981 5.36 18.38 103.93
CA MET A 981 6.78 18.22 104.23
C MET A 981 7.60 17.71 103.04
N GLU A 982 8.81 18.23 102.90
CA GLU A 982 9.85 17.59 102.09
C GLU A 982 10.56 16.54 102.95
N GLY A 983 10.81 15.35 102.41
CA GLY A 983 11.52 14.28 103.10
C GLY A 983 12.82 13.93 102.39
N SER A 984 13.84 13.58 103.18
CA SER A 984 15.07 12.96 102.71
C SER A 984 15.42 11.84 103.69
N VAL A 985 15.78 10.66 103.17
CA VAL A 985 16.11 9.51 104.01
C VAL A 985 17.40 8.86 103.58
N LYS A 986 18.24 8.52 104.56
CA LYS A 986 19.44 7.71 104.34
C LYS A 986 19.48 6.54 105.31
N PHE A 987 20.06 5.44 104.85
CA PHE A 987 20.23 4.24 105.66
C PHE A 987 21.71 4.05 105.96
N ILE A 988 22.04 3.75 107.20
CA ILE A 988 23.41 3.45 107.64
C ILE A 988 23.39 2.06 108.26
N TYR A 989 23.92 1.08 107.54
CA TYR A 989 24.11 -0.28 108.03
C TYR A 989 25.47 -0.38 108.68
N GLU A 990 25.50 -0.84 109.93
CA GLU A 990 26.74 -1.18 110.64
C GLU A 990 26.73 -2.69 110.90
N THR A 991 27.75 -3.39 110.43
CA THR A 991 27.93 -4.81 110.73
C THR A 991 28.69 -5.00 112.03
N GLU A 992 28.40 -6.08 112.74
CA GLU A 992 29.25 -6.51 113.85
C GLU A 992 30.68 -6.85 113.37
N PRO A 993 31.70 -6.55 114.19
CA PRO A 993 33.07 -6.93 113.89
C PRO A 993 33.25 -8.45 113.98
N ILE A 994 34.19 -8.98 113.20
CA ILE A 994 34.63 -10.38 113.31
C ILE A 994 35.88 -10.38 114.19
N GLU A 995 35.73 -10.81 115.44
CA GLU A 995 36.79 -10.81 116.45
C GLU A 995 37.10 -12.23 116.96
N ILE A 996 38.37 -12.48 117.29
CA ILE A 996 38.79 -13.72 117.96
C ILE A 996 38.27 -13.69 119.40
N SER A 997 37.41 -14.65 119.79
CA SER A 997 36.84 -14.67 121.14
C SER A 997 37.91 -15.04 122.18
N ASP A 998 38.06 -14.25 123.25
CA ASP A 998 38.91 -14.52 124.43
C ASP A 998 38.36 -15.69 125.30
N LYS A 999 38.03 -16.83 124.71
CA LYS A 999 37.68 -18.07 125.43
C LYS A 999 38.70 -19.17 125.14
N GLU A 1000 39.64 -19.20 126.10
CA GLU A 1000 40.73 -20.14 126.42
C GLU A 1000 41.99 -20.11 125.54
#